data_AF-A0AA39I389-F1
#
_entry.id   AF-A0AA39I389-F1
#
_cell.length_a   1.000
_cell.length_b   1.000
_cell.length_c   1.000
_cell.angle_alpha   90.00
_cell.angle_beta   90.00
_cell.angle_gamma   90.00
#
_symmetry.space_group_name_H-M   'P 1'
#
loop_
_entity.id
_entity.type
_entity.pdbx_description
1 polymer ?
#
loop_
_entity_poly.entity_id
_entity_poly.type
_entity_poly.pdbx_seq_one_letter_code
_entity_poly.pdbx_strand_id
1 'polypeptide(L)'
;MVRVFILLTAFLASFSAAQFYPAYDDIGCDLGASYYYTGKPVTLPSMSYHFKSSKEEEALRSWMERIRIIIDGHHYNGGKPMTLPSPAFKSSGDEPNEMEPPSWMKKLPLTHSEQQPSQVRSPKLSCVHITEKGKDKELDNGRHLMTSPPGPAKESTVQTTVVEKRFVDIKKNSKDPCEYRGLELRNGLRVLLVTNPSSTGCAASMDVHVGNCADPEEIAGMAHLCEHVLLRGSRKYPTKNEIYNFGVYRNGSTNYEWTNYRLGASPACFKASLDRFAHMFISPLFDGDSIEHEVEAVDSEFRNYQKKDSRRMKRLYRTLSRPGHDLRKFSTGNRETLMDIPKSKGLNIRDEMVKFFENHYSSNVMVLCIMGPQSVGELERLVLSLPLHEIPNRNLTPKVYEEHYYGPEETACRVDVIPVKNESFLEVNFATQDCPSHLYSCPYRHIQLRHCPLEEVAFKRKVSVAEGMPRLLESNDFKRIWYLESKRADQTFHALLDLPEVAVDPQNQVMLQLFTKCFEHQTREDFCDAKGARLEKSVTPRCRGLKLSFSVRVRNMCHVFVDYMRRLLAFEPERRVFDIQLDALRRKMDNFNAEQPYEQGERLLEYVLTEGGWSHRQLLEASGSVTFERLVEFIPTMWSALHLELFMYGSLAENEVMQLCSEILPANNSGARPLSSDELKPPREVQIPAGSYFYEHKQSVHSNSCIVFFLQVGGDIHSVTLLYPLALMMRVPASDTLRAKEQLGYRVVAEARTFECTNVHGLCLTVQGPYDPEFVEERIEAFLENFKNTLMGMSEATFRKYNCLEREEYEQYWKEIETKRYLFDVYKLHRSACRRLKKKDLINFYEGKIVAHSDNRQKVSIRVCSTTSHKELRSVQKNGIDEIRNLEHFKCISTPESVDSMSEDALRRQPERCSEGTELPVEGVELSVATFHGTSSKARLHLISYSWPRVRDALRSVTYHMTSVDVPVAEGARERVKIWGSSARA
;
A
#
# COMPACT_ATOMS: atom_id res chain seq x y z
N MET A 1 31.58 2.34 25.81
CA MET A 1 30.45 2.42 24.83
C MET A 1 29.76 3.79 24.85
N VAL A 2 28.83 4.12 25.76
CA VAL A 2 27.97 5.34 25.65
C VAL A 2 28.74 6.64 25.32
N ARG A 3 29.91 6.89 25.92
CA ARG A 3 30.74 8.08 25.61
C ARG A 3 31.37 8.04 24.21
N VAL A 4 31.84 6.89 23.76
CA VAL A 4 32.29 6.65 22.37
C VAL A 4 31.12 6.90 21.39
N PHE A 5 29.91 6.45 21.75
CA PHE A 5 28.72 6.66 20.94
C PHE A 5 28.27 8.14 20.90
N ILE A 6 28.41 8.92 21.99
CA ILE A 6 28.18 10.37 21.97
C ILE A 6 29.17 11.07 21.02
N LEU A 7 30.45 10.68 21.06
CA LEU A 7 31.46 11.20 20.12
C LEU A 7 31.16 10.78 18.68
N LEU A 8 30.70 9.55 18.45
CA LEU A 8 30.24 9.08 17.13
C LEU A 8 28.99 9.84 16.66
N THR A 9 28.08 10.18 17.57
CA THR A 9 26.86 10.96 17.26
C THR A 9 27.22 12.39 16.87
N ALA A 10 28.19 13.02 17.55
CA ALA A 10 28.70 14.35 17.17
C ALA A 10 29.46 14.31 15.82
N PHE A 11 30.23 13.25 15.59
CA PHE A 11 30.90 12.98 14.32
C PHE A 11 29.88 12.83 13.18
N LEU A 12 28.87 11.96 13.32
CA LEU A 12 27.82 11.73 12.33
C LEU A 12 26.89 12.94 12.14
N ALA A 13 26.59 13.71 13.20
CA ALA A 13 25.83 14.95 13.09
C ALA A 13 26.57 16.05 12.30
N SER A 14 27.88 15.92 12.09
CA SER A 14 28.64 16.81 11.20
C SER A 14 28.36 16.55 9.71
N PHE A 15 27.70 15.43 9.35
CA PHE A 15 27.32 15.09 7.98
C PHE A 15 25.89 15.57 7.67
N SER A 16 25.73 16.88 7.44
CA SER A 16 24.43 17.58 7.27
C SER A 16 23.64 17.23 5.98
N ALA A 17 23.75 16.02 5.45
CA ALA A 17 23.18 15.58 4.17
C ALA A 17 22.74 14.10 4.21
N ALA A 18 22.22 13.64 5.35
CA ALA A 18 21.72 12.29 5.51
C ALA A 18 20.21 12.20 5.16
N GLN A 19 19.89 11.43 4.12
CA GLN A 19 18.52 11.01 3.84
C GLN A 19 18.16 9.84 4.77
N PHE A 20 16.88 9.68 5.10
CA PHE A 20 16.41 8.58 5.94
C PHE A 20 15.17 7.96 5.29
N TYR A 21 15.35 6.82 4.62
CA TYR A 21 14.25 5.98 4.17
C TYR A 21 14.00 4.88 5.20
N PRO A 22 12.84 4.89 5.89
CA PRO A 22 12.37 3.69 6.58
C PRO A 22 11.92 2.67 5.51
N ALA A 23 12.65 1.57 5.38
CA ALA A 23 12.29 0.47 4.50
C ALA A 23 11.10 -0.32 5.09
N TYR A 24 9.88 0.20 4.89
CA TYR A 24 8.64 -0.49 5.24
C TYR A 24 8.33 -1.63 4.26
N ASP A 25 9.06 -2.75 4.39
CA ASP A 25 8.75 -4.08 3.84
C ASP A 25 9.42 -5.13 4.75
N ASP A 26 8.63 -6.04 5.34
CA ASP A 26 9.07 -7.22 6.13
C ASP A 26 10.12 -7.00 7.25
N ILE A 27 9.81 -6.14 8.24
CA ILE A 27 10.63 -6.00 9.46
C ILE A 27 10.57 -7.27 10.31
N GLY A 28 11.64 -8.07 10.28
CA GLY A 28 11.93 -9.11 11.26
C GLY A 28 13.34 -8.91 11.80
N CYS A 29 13.45 -8.57 13.10
CA CYS A 29 14.65 -8.58 13.96
C CYS A 29 15.95 -7.86 13.51
N ASP A 30 16.05 -7.29 12.30
CA ASP A 30 17.22 -6.51 11.87
C ASP A 30 17.31 -5.16 12.63
N LEU A 31 17.99 -5.16 13.79
CA LEU A 31 18.28 -3.98 14.63
C LEU A 31 19.43 -3.10 14.10
N GLY A 32 19.72 -3.19 12.80
CA GLY A 32 20.68 -2.33 12.11
C GLY A 32 20.27 -0.86 12.10
N ALA A 33 21.24 0.03 11.86
CA ALA A 33 21.03 1.48 11.81
C ALA A 33 21.52 2.03 10.47
N SER A 34 20.70 1.88 9.42
CA SER A 34 21.04 2.28 8.05
C SER A 34 21.05 3.81 7.87
N TYR A 35 22.24 4.40 7.69
CA TYR A 35 22.45 5.85 7.52
C TYR A 35 22.78 6.24 6.06
N TYR A 36 21.77 6.62 5.27
CA TYR A 36 21.97 7.03 3.87
C TYR A 36 22.61 8.41 3.77
N TYR A 37 23.79 8.52 3.16
CA TYR A 37 24.50 9.78 2.94
C TYR A 37 24.61 10.15 1.46
N THR A 38 24.32 11.40 1.10
CA THR A 38 24.34 11.89 -0.29
C THR A 38 25.34 13.05 -0.53
N GLY A 39 26.64 12.75 -0.46
CA GLY A 39 27.63 13.36 -1.36
C GLY A 39 28.69 14.35 -0.79
N LYS A 40 29.96 14.00 -1.08
CA LYS A 40 31.21 14.82 -1.09
C LYS A 40 31.95 15.07 0.25
N PRO A 41 33.29 15.16 0.24
CA PRO A 41 34.13 15.00 1.45
C PRO A 41 34.10 16.21 2.40
N VAL A 42 34.40 15.95 3.68
CA VAL A 42 34.32 16.92 4.79
C VAL A 42 35.63 16.96 5.57
N THR A 43 36.21 18.15 5.73
CA THR A 43 37.33 18.39 6.66
C THR A 43 36.83 18.47 8.10
N LEU A 44 37.44 17.70 9.01
CA LEU A 44 37.01 17.60 10.40
C LEU A 44 37.43 18.81 11.25
N PRO A 45 36.55 19.38 12.10
CA PRO A 45 36.94 20.34 13.12
C PRO A 45 37.73 19.70 14.25
N SER A 46 38.78 20.38 14.74
CA SER A 46 39.59 19.90 15.87
C SER A 46 38.91 20.15 17.23
N MET A 47 38.09 19.20 17.68
CA MET A 47 37.51 19.24 19.04
C MET A 47 38.36 18.44 20.05
N SER A 48 38.76 19.10 21.15
CA SER A 48 39.47 18.49 22.27
C SER A 48 38.51 17.99 23.35
N TYR A 49 38.53 16.69 23.66
CA TYR A 49 37.77 16.09 24.76
C TYR A 49 38.69 15.43 25.79
N HIS A 50 38.36 15.54 27.08
CA HIS A 50 39.09 14.87 28.15
C HIS A 50 38.53 13.47 28.43
N PHE A 51 39.35 12.45 28.23
CA PHE A 51 39.03 11.05 28.52
C PHE A 51 39.37 10.67 29.97
N LYS A 52 38.75 9.62 30.51
CA LYS A 52 39.03 9.10 31.86
C LYS A 52 40.07 7.99 31.90
N SER A 53 40.46 7.43 30.75
CA SER A 53 41.58 6.50 30.63
C SER A 53 42.25 6.68 29.26
N SER A 54 43.58 6.52 29.21
CA SER A 54 44.35 6.64 27.97
C SER A 54 44.04 5.53 26.96
N LYS A 55 43.79 4.31 27.44
CA LYS A 55 43.49 3.16 26.58
C LYS A 55 42.18 3.29 25.80
N GLU A 56 41.14 3.89 26.39
CA GLU A 56 39.89 4.18 25.67
C GLU A 56 40.10 5.25 24.59
N GLU A 57 40.92 6.27 24.86
CA GLU A 57 41.27 7.31 23.90
C GLU A 57 42.13 6.76 22.76
N GLU A 58 43.14 5.96 23.06
CA GLU A 58 44.06 5.33 22.10
C GLU A 58 43.33 4.34 21.18
N ALA A 59 42.45 3.50 21.73
CA ALA A 59 41.60 2.62 20.94
C ALA A 59 40.64 3.40 20.04
N LEU A 60 40.01 4.47 20.55
CA LEU A 60 39.10 5.31 19.76
C LEU A 60 39.83 6.05 18.65
N ARG A 61 40.99 6.65 18.93
CA ARG A 61 41.86 7.30 17.92
C ARG A 61 42.30 6.30 16.85
N SER A 62 42.74 5.10 17.24
CA SER A 62 43.16 4.04 16.31
C SER A 62 42.02 3.50 15.44
N TRP A 63 40.77 3.60 15.90
CA TRP A 63 39.57 3.21 15.15
C TRP A 63 39.07 4.35 14.24
N MET A 64 39.04 5.59 14.74
CA MET A 64 38.74 6.79 13.94
C MET A 64 39.75 6.98 12.80
N GLU A 65 41.04 6.73 13.05
CA GLU A 65 42.09 6.83 12.03
C GLU A 65 41.94 5.75 10.95
N ARG A 66 41.50 4.53 11.30
CA ARG A 66 41.16 3.49 10.32
C ARG A 66 39.96 3.89 9.46
N ILE A 67 38.92 4.47 10.05
CA ILE A 67 37.78 5.01 9.31
C ILE A 67 38.23 6.16 8.39
N ARG A 68 39.10 7.05 8.87
CA ARG A 68 39.69 8.14 8.07
C ARG A 68 40.45 7.60 6.87
N ILE A 69 41.31 6.60 7.05
CA ILE A 69 42.05 5.94 5.96
C ILE A 69 41.10 5.29 4.93
N ILE A 70 40.00 4.68 5.37
CA ILE A 70 38.99 4.04 4.48
C ILE A 70 38.17 5.08 3.68
N ILE A 71 37.99 6.29 4.23
CA ILE A 71 37.27 7.40 3.58
C ILE A 71 38.19 8.20 2.65
N ASP A 72 39.35 8.65 3.16
CA ASP A 72 40.30 9.51 2.44
C ASP A 72 41.03 8.74 1.31
N GLY A 73 41.12 7.41 1.41
CA GLY A 73 41.90 6.58 0.47
C GLY A 73 41.41 6.54 -0.97
N HIS A 74 40.19 6.98 -1.28
CA HIS A 74 39.63 6.93 -2.64
C HIS A 74 38.86 8.20 -3.05
N HIS A 75 39.59 9.23 -3.50
CA HIS A 75 39.04 10.25 -4.38
C HIS A 75 38.68 9.66 -5.76
N TYR A 76 37.38 9.52 -6.03
CA TYR A 76 36.85 8.95 -7.27
C TYR A 76 36.93 9.95 -8.44
N ASN A 77 38.11 10.09 -9.05
CA ASN A 77 38.25 10.71 -10.36
C ASN A 77 37.66 9.78 -11.43
N GLY A 78 36.58 10.21 -12.08
CA GLY A 78 35.85 9.37 -13.03
C GLY A 78 36.62 9.05 -14.31
N GLY A 79 36.37 7.88 -14.89
CA GLY A 79 36.64 7.66 -16.32
C GLY A 79 37.60 6.55 -16.74
N LYS A 80 37.84 5.49 -15.95
CA LYS A 80 38.12 4.11 -16.41
C LYS A 80 38.34 3.12 -15.24
N PRO A 81 38.03 1.82 -15.40
CA PRO A 81 38.40 0.81 -14.42
C PRO A 81 39.92 0.56 -14.44
N MET A 82 40.58 0.71 -13.30
CA MET A 82 41.99 0.34 -13.13
C MET A 82 42.07 -1.08 -12.55
N THR A 83 42.36 -2.07 -13.38
CA THR A 83 42.52 -3.46 -12.93
C THR A 83 43.80 -3.65 -12.14
N LEU A 84 43.67 -3.81 -10.83
CA LEU A 84 44.71 -4.38 -9.97
C LEU A 84 44.54 -5.92 -9.90
N PRO A 85 45.64 -6.69 -9.81
CA PRO A 85 45.60 -8.14 -9.98
C PRO A 85 44.99 -8.88 -8.79
N SER A 86 44.17 -9.89 -9.06
CA SER A 86 43.70 -10.84 -8.05
C SER A 86 44.88 -11.70 -7.53
N PRO A 87 45.02 -11.91 -6.21
CA PRO A 87 46.01 -12.84 -5.66
C PRO A 87 45.59 -14.28 -5.95
N ALA A 88 46.10 -14.83 -7.06
CA ALA A 88 45.92 -16.24 -7.39
C ALA A 88 46.68 -17.12 -6.37
N PHE A 89 45.95 -17.93 -5.60
CA PHE A 89 46.55 -18.96 -4.76
C PHE A 89 47.34 -19.95 -5.61
N LYS A 90 48.67 -19.97 -5.42
CA LYS A 90 49.54 -21.08 -5.81
C LYS A 90 50.00 -21.81 -4.56
N SER A 91 49.94 -23.14 -4.62
CA SER A 91 50.51 -24.02 -3.60
C SER A 91 52.02 -24.18 -3.80
N SER A 92 52.78 -23.67 -2.84
CA SER A 92 54.18 -24.03 -2.61
C SER A 92 54.45 -23.83 -1.13
N GLY A 93 54.85 -24.89 -0.42
CA GLY A 93 55.19 -24.79 0.99
C GLY A 93 56.64 -24.36 1.17
N ASP A 94 56.85 -23.41 2.06
CA ASP A 94 58.06 -23.21 2.88
C ASP A 94 57.64 -22.34 4.07
N GLU A 95 58.10 -22.66 5.29
CA GLU A 95 57.88 -21.81 6.47
C GLU A 95 58.79 -20.58 6.42
N PRO A 96 58.38 -19.46 7.03
CA PRO A 96 59.25 -18.96 8.10
C PRO A 96 58.55 -18.25 9.28
N ASN A 97 58.99 -18.66 10.47
CA ASN A 97 59.15 -17.88 11.71
C ASN A 97 57.93 -17.26 12.42
N GLU A 98 57.81 -17.63 13.69
CA GLU A 98 56.90 -17.07 14.69
C GLU A 98 57.22 -15.61 15.03
N MET A 99 56.18 -14.83 15.35
CA MET A 99 56.31 -13.62 16.19
C MET A 99 55.76 -13.92 17.59
N GLU A 100 56.57 -13.69 18.64
CA GLU A 100 56.12 -13.90 20.02
C GLU A 100 54.91 -13.03 20.40
N PRO A 101 53.94 -13.56 21.17
CA PRO A 101 52.85 -12.75 21.71
C PRO A 101 53.36 -11.78 22.81
N PRO A 102 52.75 -10.59 22.94
CA PRO A 102 53.23 -9.55 23.84
C PRO A 102 53.20 -9.94 25.32
N SER A 103 54.18 -9.40 26.06
CA SER A 103 54.62 -9.84 27.39
C SER A 103 53.58 -9.83 28.53
N TRP A 104 52.40 -9.24 28.33
CA TRP A 104 51.31 -9.28 29.31
C TRP A 104 50.64 -10.66 29.42
N MET A 105 50.85 -11.56 28.45
CA MET A 105 50.33 -12.94 28.49
C MET A 105 51.13 -13.88 29.41
N LYS A 106 52.37 -13.53 29.80
CA LYS A 106 53.33 -14.44 30.46
C LYS A 106 53.29 -14.38 32.01
N LYS A 107 52.13 -14.23 32.66
CA LYS A 107 52.02 -14.16 34.15
C LYS A 107 50.83 -14.94 34.77
N LEU A 108 51.07 -16.24 34.96
CA LEU A 108 50.62 -17.11 36.07
C LEU A 108 49.09 -17.36 36.30
N PRO A 109 48.69 -18.58 36.74
CA PRO A 109 49.33 -19.88 36.52
C PRO A 109 48.37 -20.95 35.96
N LEU A 110 48.89 -21.84 35.11
CA LEU A 110 48.24 -23.10 34.77
C LEU A 110 48.73 -24.21 35.71
N THR A 111 47.81 -25.02 36.22
CA THR A 111 48.12 -26.33 36.81
C THR A 111 47.12 -27.36 36.28
N HIS A 112 47.57 -28.18 35.32
CA HIS A 112 46.81 -29.35 34.86
C HIS A 112 46.99 -30.52 35.83
N SER A 113 45.92 -31.29 36.02
CA SER A 113 45.99 -32.71 36.39
C SER A 113 44.77 -33.43 35.85
N GLU A 114 44.97 -34.47 35.05
CA GLU A 114 43.89 -35.32 34.53
C GLU A 114 43.36 -36.28 35.61
N GLN A 115 42.06 -36.57 35.60
CA GLN A 115 41.50 -37.92 35.86
C GLN A 115 39.98 -37.97 35.64
N GLN A 116 39.50 -39.13 35.14
CA GLN A 116 38.09 -39.52 35.15
C GLN A 116 37.80 -40.41 36.40
N PRO A 117 36.63 -41.04 36.56
CA PRO A 117 35.42 -40.40 37.09
C PRO A 117 34.88 -41.12 38.35
N SER A 118 34.16 -40.42 39.23
CA SER A 118 33.52 -41.06 40.40
C SER A 118 32.12 -40.52 40.72
N GLN A 119 31.29 -41.41 41.25
CA GLN A 119 29.86 -41.23 41.58
C GLN A 119 29.63 -40.45 42.90
N VAL A 120 28.35 -40.36 43.32
CA VAL A 120 27.85 -40.08 44.70
C VAL A 120 27.84 -38.57 45.07
N ARG A 121 26.78 -37.96 45.64
CA ARG A 121 25.49 -38.44 46.20
C ARG A 121 24.36 -37.42 45.99
N SER A 122 23.11 -37.89 45.97
CA SER A 122 21.91 -37.05 46.15
C SER A 122 21.38 -37.06 47.60
N PRO A 123 20.72 -35.99 48.08
CA PRO A 123 19.94 -36.03 49.32
C PRO A 123 18.54 -36.62 49.10
N LYS A 124 18.27 -37.72 49.79
CA LYS A 124 16.95 -38.21 50.25
C LYS A 124 16.30 -37.16 51.19
N LEU A 125 15.01 -37.14 51.57
CA LEU A 125 13.80 -38.00 51.46
C LEU A 125 12.59 -37.02 51.74
N SER A 126 11.29 -37.33 51.90
CA SER A 126 10.50 -38.56 52.10
C SER A 126 9.03 -38.40 51.68
N CYS A 127 8.43 -39.46 51.13
CA CYS A 127 6.98 -39.68 51.24
C CYS A 127 6.63 -40.36 52.57
N VAL A 128 5.39 -40.20 53.03
CA VAL A 128 4.79 -41.00 54.11
C VAL A 128 3.55 -41.69 53.58
N HIS A 129 3.45 -43.01 53.78
CA HIS A 129 2.22 -43.78 53.56
C HIS A 129 1.38 -43.82 54.85
N ILE A 130 0.05 -43.84 54.70
CA ILE A 130 -0.89 -44.40 55.68
C ILE A 130 -1.78 -45.42 54.94
N THR A 131 -2.21 -46.46 55.64
CA THR A 131 -2.59 -47.75 55.07
C THR A 131 -4.10 -48.03 55.01
N GLU A 132 -4.53 -48.58 53.87
CA GLU A 132 -5.29 -49.84 53.74
C GLU A 132 -6.41 -50.19 54.75
N LYS A 133 -7.67 -50.30 54.28
CA LYS A 133 -8.56 -51.51 54.33
C LYS A 133 -10.06 -51.17 54.16
N GLY A 134 -10.84 -52.11 53.63
CA GLY A 134 -12.31 -52.11 53.69
C GLY A 134 -13.03 -52.75 52.50
N LYS A 135 -13.72 -53.87 52.74
CA LYS A 135 -14.88 -54.37 51.96
C LYS A 135 -16.16 -54.12 52.81
N ASP A 136 -17.41 -54.34 52.41
CA ASP A 136 -17.99 -55.31 51.46
C ASP A 136 -19.40 -54.85 50.96
N LYS A 137 -20.19 -55.77 50.38
CA LYS A 137 -21.50 -55.52 49.73
C LYS A 137 -22.68 -55.35 50.70
N GLU A 138 -23.79 -54.75 50.20
CA GLU A 138 -25.13 -55.35 50.35
C GLU A 138 -26.11 -54.91 49.23
N LEU A 139 -27.38 -55.35 49.29
CA LEU A 139 -28.30 -55.44 48.14
C LEU A 139 -29.76 -54.99 48.45
N ASP A 140 -30.38 -54.41 47.42
CA ASP A 140 -31.82 -54.42 47.09
C ASP A 140 -32.90 -54.06 48.14
N ASN A 141 -33.67 -52.99 47.86
CA ASN A 141 -35.13 -53.03 47.64
C ASN A 141 -35.65 -51.61 47.31
N GLY A 142 -36.79 -51.45 46.64
CA GLY A 142 -37.33 -50.12 46.33
C GLY A 142 -38.79 -50.08 45.91
N ARG A 143 -39.37 -48.86 45.77
CA ARG A 143 -40.62 -48.60 45.01
C ARG A 143 -40.91 -47.11 44.77
N HIS A 144 -41.49 -46.86 43.59
CA HIS A 144 -42.42 -45.77 43.20
C HIS A 144 -42.03 -44.27 43.26
N LEU A 145 -41.90 -43.70 42.05
CA LEU A 145 -42.67 -42.56 41.51
C LEU A 145 -42.82 -41.26 42.33
N MET A 146 -42.23 -40.19 41.80
CA MET A 146 -42.96 -38.97 41.36
C MET A 146 -42.10 -38.21 40.33
N THR A 147 -42.73 -37.40 39.47
CA THR A 147 -42.06 -36.73 38.33
C THR A 147 -41.55 -35.32 38.65
N SER A 148 -40.45 -34.92 38.01
CA SER A 148 -40.03 -33.52 37.88
C SER A 148 -39.35 -33.32 36.50
N PRO A 149 -39.44 -32.12 35.89
CA PRO A 149 -39.01 -31.91 34.52
C PRO A 149 -37.48 -31.92 34.37
N PRO A 150 -36.94 -32.31 33.20
CA PRO A 150 -35.51 -32.28 32.96
C PRO A 150 -34.98 -30.84 32.95
N GLY A 151 -34.02 -30.55 33.83
CA GLY A 151 -33.22 -29.33 33.76
C GLY A 151 -32.37 -29.26 32.48
N PRO A 152 -31.75 -28.10 32.18
CA PRO A 152 -30.99 -27.90 30.95
C PRO A 152 -29.85 -28.92 30.82
N ALA A 153 -29.70 -29.47 29.61
CA ALA A 153 -28.72 -30.50 29.32
C ALA A 153 -27.27 -30.01 29.49
N LYS A 154 -26.36 -30.93 29.85
CA LYS A 154 -24.95 -30.63 30.17
C LYS A 154 -24.10 -30.28 28.93
N GLU A 155 -24.18 -29.03 28.46
CA GLU A 155 -23.22 -28.50 27.48
C GLU A 155 -21.79 -28.31 28.06
N SER A 156 -21.64 -28.34 29.39
CA SER A 156 -20.40 -27.95 30.07
C SER A 156 -19.24 -28.95 29.99
N THR A 157 -19.49 -30.23 29.67
CA THR A 157 -18.49 -31.30 29.80
C THR A 157 -17.41 -31.33 28.72
N VAL A 158 -17.58 -30.59 27.61
CA VAL A 158 -16.65 -30.61 26.45
C VAL A 158 -15.65 -29.44 26.49
N GLN A 159 -15.93 -28.36 27.25
CA GLN A 159 -15.11 -27.14 27.24
C GLN A 159 -13.83 -27.22 28.09
N THR A 160 -13.65 -28.30 28.84
CA THR A 160 -12.51 -28.57 29.76
C THR A 160 -11.53 -29.64 29.26
N THR A 161 -11.78 -30.26 28.09
CA THR A 161 -10.91 -31.31 27.54
C THR A 161 -9.91 -30.82 26.47
N VAL A 162 -10.09 -29.62 25.91
CA VAL A 162 -9.29 -29.09 24.79
C VAL A 162 -8.37 -27.93 25.18
N VAL A 163 -8.82 -27.07 26.10
CA VAL A 163 -8.04 -25.93 26.60
C VAL A 163 -7.27 -26.34 27.85
N GLU A 164 -5.97 -26.06 27.86
CA GLU A 164 -5.08 -26.28 29.00
C GLU A 164 -5.00 -25.04 29.90
N LYS A 165 -4.81 -23.84 29.32
CA LYS A 165 -4.76 -22.57 30.07
C LYS A 165 -5.60 -21.48 29.42
N ARG A 166 -6.10 -20.55 30.24
CA ARG A 166 -6.84 -19.34 29.82
C ARG A 166 -6.20 -18.11 30.46
N PHE A 167 -6.00 -17.06 29.67
CA PHE A 167 -5.41 -15.79 30.08
C PHE A 167 -6.43 -14.68 29.83
N VAL A 168 -6.97 -14.09 30.90
CA VAL A 168 -8.03 -13.06 30.80
C VAL A 168 -7.49 -11.65 30.99
N ASP A 169 -6.48 -11.45 31.83
CA ASP A 169 -5.92 -10.14 32.16
C ASP A 169 -4.82 -9.69 31.18
N ILE A 170 -5.13 -9.69 29.88
CA ILE A 170 -4.21 -9.21 28.85
C ILE A 170 -4.09 -7.68 28.93
N LYS A 171 -2.88 -7.19 29.22
CA LYS A 171 -2.56 -5.76 29.30
C LYS A 171 -2.82 -5.08 27.95
N LYS A 172 -3.68 -4.06 27.95
CA LYS A 172 -3.99 -3.19 26.80
C LYS A 172 -3.98 -1.71 27.21
N ASN A 173 -3.98 -0.80 26.24
CA ASN A 173 -4.18 0.62 26.48
C ASN A 173 -5.63 0.85 26.99
N SER A 174 -5.82 1.75 27.97
CA SER A 174 -7.15 2.03 28.56
C SER A 174 -8.16 2.65 27.58
N LYS A 175 -7.69 3.18 26.44
CA LYS A 175 -8.52 3.73 25.35
C LYS A 175 -8.84 2.69 24.26
N ASP A 176 -8.29 1.48 24.33
CA ASP A 176 -8.57 0.41 23.37
C ASP A 176 -9.95 -0.22 23.67
N PRO A 177 -10.93 -0.12 22.76
CA PRO A 177 -12.26 -0.70 22.96
C PRO A 177 -12.29 -2.23 22.80
N CYS A 178 -11.21 -2.87 22.34
CA CYS A 178 -11.21 -4.31 22.08
C CYS A 178 -11.12 -5.13 23.37
N GLU A 179 -11.77 -6.29 23.40
CA GLU A 179 -11.61 -7.28 24.48
C GLU A 179 -10.69 -8.41 24.02
N TYR A 180 -9.88 -8.94 24.95
CA TYR A 180 -8.82 -9.90 24.65
C TYR A 180 -8.94 -11.15 25.53
N ARG A 181 -8.57 -12.30 24.99
CA ARG A 181 -8.34 -13.53 25.77
C ARG A 181 -7.29 -14.41 25.11
N GLY A 182 -6.30 -14.83 25.89
CA GLY A 182 -5.34 -15.85 25.48
C GLY A 182 -5.87 -17.23 25.85
N LEU A 183 -5.62 -18.22 25.00
CA LEU A 183 -5.81 -19.64 25.29
C LEU A 183 -4.49 -20.38 25.01
N GLU A 184 -4.24 -21.42 25.77
CA GLU A 184 -3.26 -22.45 25.44
C GLU A 184 -4.03 -23.77 25.30
N LEU A 185 -4.00 -24.38 24.12
CA LEU A 185 -4.64 -25.67 23.87
C LEU A 185 -3.73 -26.82 24.32
N ARG A 186 -4.29 -28.02 24.53
CA ARG A 186 -3.51 -29.20 24.98
C ARG A 186 -2.43 -29.70 24.02
N ASN A 187 -2.47 -29.30 22.76
CA ASN A 187 -1.37 -29.52 21.80
C ASN A 187 -0.31 -28.39 21.83
N GLY A 188 -0.35 -27.50 22.82
CA GLY A 188 0.58 -26.38 22.94
C GLY A 188 0.28 -25.21 22.00
N LEU A 189 -0.76 -25.28 21.15
CA LEU A 189 -1.16 -24.16 20.31
C LEU A 189 -1.61 -22.98 21.18
N ARG A 190 -0.92 -21.85 21.02
CA ARG A 190 -1.27 -20.58 21.65
C ARG A 190 -2.27 -19.84 20.77
N VAL A 191 -3.37 -19.36 21.34
CA VAL A 191 -4.43 -18.64 20.62
C VAL A 191 -4.70 -17.30 21.28
N LEU A 192 -4.79 -16.22 20.49
CA LEU A 192 -5.24 -14.91 20.94
C LEU A 192 -6.59 -14.57 20.30
N LEU A 193 -7.60 -14.32 21.13
CA LEU A 193 -8.92 -13.85 20.72
C LEU A 193 -9.00 -12.32 20.89
N VAL A 194 -9.50 -11.62 19.88
CA VAL A 194 -9.65 -10.16 19.84
C VAL A 194 -11.08 -9.79 19.39
N THR A 195 -11.92 -9.40 20.34
CA THR A 195 -13.26 -8.88 20.05
C THR A 195 -13.17 -7.38 19.77
N ASN A 196 -13.55 -6.97 18.57
CA ASN A 196 -13.75 -5.56 18.20
C ASN A 196 -15.18 -5.38 17.68
N PRO A 197 -16.14 -4.91 18.52
CA PRO A 197 -17.55 -4.77 18.13
C PRO A 197 -17.81 -3.78 16.99
N SER A 198 -16.84 -2.92 16.63
CA SER A 198 -16.92 -2.01 15.49
C SER A 198 -16.43 -2.62 14.16
N SER A 199 -15.95 -3.85 14.17
CA SER A 199 -15.42 -4.51 12.98
C SER A 199 -16.52 -4.99 12.03
N THR A 200 -16.44 -4.55 10.78
CA THR A 200 -17.32 -5.00 9.68
C THR A 200 -16.90 -6.38 9.11
N GLY A 201 -15.82 -6.97 9.62
CA GLY A 201 -15.25 -8.23 9.14
C GLY A 201 -14.58 -9.05 10.26
N CYS A 202 -14.15 -10.26 9.91
CA CYS A 202 -13.36 -11.14 10.77
C CYS A 202 -11.99 -11.40 10.12
N ALA A 203 -10.97 -11.64 10.93
CA ALA A 203 -9.63 -11.98 10.48
C ALA A 203 -9.01 -13.09 11.34
N ALA A 204 -8.07 -13.82 10.77
CA ALA A 204 -7.16 -14.70 11.50
C ALA A 204 -5.74 -14.62 10.94
N SER A 205 -4.75 -14.86 11.79
CA SER A 205 -3.35 -15.05 11.41
C SER A 205 -2.79 -16.25 12.17
N MET A 206 -2.18 -17.19 11.46
CA MET A 206 -1.37 -18.26 12.05
C MET A 206 0.10 -17.94 11.79
N ASP A 207 0.84 -17.72 12.86
CA ASP A 207 2.30 -17.66 12.82
C ASP A 207 2.87 -19.05 13.11
N VAL A 208 3.85 -19.49 12.32
CA VAL A 208 4.65 -20.68 12.56
C VAL A 208 6.09 -20.21 12.76
N HIS A 209 6.70 -20.52 13.90
CA HIS A 209 8.06 -20.08 14.24
C HIS A 209 9.13 -20.96 13.55
N VAL A 210 9.03 -20.99 12.23
CA VAL A 210 9.89 -21.67 11.25
C VAL A 210 9.94 -20.76 10.02
N GLY A 211 11.13 -20.52 9.49
CA GLY A 211 11.33 -19.75 8.26
C GLY A 211 12.51 -20.27 7.45
N ASN A 212 12.99 -19.47 6.50
CA ASN A 212 13.99 -19.87 5.50
C ASN A 212 15.35 -20.32 6.07
N CYS A 213 15.66 -20.05 7.34
CA CYS A 213 16.86 -20.63 7.98
C CYS A 213 16.74 -22.16 8.17
N ALA A 214 15.51 -22.69 8.29
CA ALA A 214 15.23 -24.12 8.37
C ALA A 214 15.27 -24.84 7.00
N ASP A 215 15.49 -24.13 5.89
CA ASP A 215 15.60 -24.75 4.56
C ASP A 215 16.69 -25.85 4.56
N PRO A 216 16.46 -27.00 3.89
CA PRO A 216 17.52 -27.97 3.60
C PRO A 216 18.63 -27.31 2.76
N GLU A 217 19.90 -27.67 3.01
CA GLU A 217 21.04 -27.05 2.31
C GLU A 217 21.00 -27.33 0.80
N GLU A 218 20.45 -28.48 0.40
CA GLU A 218 20.26 -28.87 -0.98
C GLU A 218 19.01 -28.26 -1.65
N ILE A 219 18.11 -27.62 -0.89
CA ILE A 219 16.77 -27.19 -1.34
C ILE A 219 16.41 -25.82 -0.75
N ALA A 220 17.22 -24.81 -1.07
CA ALA A 220 17.01 -23.44 -0.62
C ALA A 220 15.69 -22.86 -1.18
N GLY A 221 14.90 -22.23 -0.30
CA GLY A 221 13.52 -21.77 -0.56
C GLY A 221 12.43 -22.75 -0.16
N MET A 222 12.75 -23.87 0.50
CA MET A 222 11.77 -24.88 0.93
C MET A 222 10.65 -24.29 1.80
N ALA A 223 10.98 -23.43 2.77
CA ALA A 223 9.99 -22.78 3.63
C ALA A 223 9.00 -21.93 2.82
N HIS A 224 9.50 -21.17 1.84
CA HIS A 224 8.69 -20.32 0.96
C HIS A 224 7.82 -21.13 -0.01
N LEU A 225 8.34 -22.24 -0.56
CA LEU A 225 7.53 -23.17 -1.34
C LEU A 225 6.47 -23.88 -0.47
N CYS A 226 6.78 -24.17 0.80
CA CYS A 226 5.83 -24.75 1.75
C CYS A 226 4.65 -23.79 2.00
N GLU A 227 4.94 -22.49 2.19
CA GLU A 227 3.92 -21.43 2.26
C GLU A 227 2.95 -21.48 1.08
N HIS A 228 3.50 -21.45 -0.14
CA HIS A 228 2.73 -21.57 -1.38
C HIS A 228 1.89 -22.86 -1.46
N VAL A 229 2.45 -24.01 -1.07
CA VAL A 229 1.80 -25.32 -1.25
C VAL A 229 0.72 -25.60 -0.19
N LEU A 230 0.89 -25.17 1.07
CA LEU A 230 -0.19 -25.23 2.08
C LEU A 230 -1.42 -24.41 1.64
N LEU A 231 -1.22 -23.39 0.79
CA LEU A 231 -2.30 -22.57 0.23
C LEU A 231 -3.05 -23.27 -0.93
N ARG A 232 -2.69 -24.48 -1.37
CA ARG A 232 -3.36 -25.17 -2.51
C ARG A 232 -4.42 -26.21 -2.16
N GLY A 233 -4.43 -26.78 -0.95
CA GLY A 233 -5.54 -27.63 -0.50
C GLY A 233 -5.22 -28.55 0.68
N SER A 234 -6.24 -29.21 1.21
CA SER A 234 -6.12 -30.19 2.32
C SER A 234 -6.97 -31.43 2.07
N ARG A 235 -6.73 -32.52 2.80
CA ARG A 235 -7.45 -33.80 2.63
C ARG A 235 -8.98 -33.68 2.77
N LYS A 236 -9.44 -32.75 3.62
CA LYS A 236 -10.86 -32.43 3.83
C LYS A 236 -11.42 -31.47 2.75
N TYR A 237 -10.55 -30.68 2.13
CA TYR A 237 -10.88 -29.71 1.08
C TYR A 237 -9.92 -29.89 -0.11
N PRO A 238 -10.07 -30.98 -0.89
CA PRO A 238 -9.14 -31.32 -1.96
C PRO A 238 -9.27 -30.42 -3.19
N THR A 239 -10.40 -29.74 -3.32
CA THR A 239 -10.70 -28.81 -4.41
C THR A 239 -9.73 -27.62 -4.40
N LYS A 240 -8.82 -27.57 -5.37
CA LYS A 240 -7.87 -26.44 -5.55
C LYS A 240 -8.64 -25.11 -5.57
N ASN A 241 -8.12 -24.10 -4.87
CA ASN A 241 -8.64 -22.72 -4.82
C ASN A 241 -10.08 -22.55 -4.24
N GLU A 242 -10.71 -23.58 -3.67
CA GLU A 242 -12.12 -23.51 -3.19
C GLU A 242 -12.38 -22.44 -2.10
N ILE A 243 -11.39 -22.12 -1.27
CA ILE A 243 -11.53 -21.11 -0.20
C ILE A 243 -11.88 -19.72 -0.74
N TYR A 244 -11.53 -19.40 -1.99
CA TYR A 244 -11.87 -18.12 -2.60
C TYR A 244 -13.37 -17.98 -2.93
N ASN A 245 -14.12 -19.09 -3.07
CA ASN A 245 -15.58 -19.09 -3.29
C ASN A 245 -16.38 -18.46 -2.13
N PHE A 246 -15.72 -18.19 -1.01
CA PHE A 246 -16.29 -17.55 0.18
C PHE A 246 -16.09 -16.02 0.21
N GLY A 247 -15.48 -15.43 -0.83
CA GLY A 247 -15.19 -13.98 -0.88
C GLY A 247 -14.04 -13.56 0.03
N VAL A 248 -13.13 -14.49 0.32
CA VAL A 248 -12.11 -14.40 1.37
C VAL A 248 -10.82 -13.72 0.86
N TYR A 249 -10.23 -12.86 1.69
CA TYR A 249 -8.83 -12.46 1.56
C TYR A 249 -7.94 -13.52 2.21
N ARG A 250 -6.85 -13.90 1.55
CA ARG A 250 -5.84 -14.81 2.08
C ARG A 250 -4.48 -14.46 1.50
N ASN A 251 -3.44 -14.50 2.33
CA ASN A 251 -2.05 -14.34 1.91
C ASN A 251 -1.11 -15.09 2.87
N GLY A 252 0.11 -15.40 2.44
CA GLY A 252 1.18 -15.83 3.33
C GLY A 252 2.30 -14.78 3.44
N SER A 253 3.43 -15.15 4.03
CA SER A 253 4.72 -14.44 4.01
C SER A 253 5.76 -15.23 4.80
N THR A 254 6.90 -15.58 4.18
CA THR A 254 7.98 -16.37 4.78
C THR A 254 9.22 -15.51 5.02
N ASN A 255 9.67 -15.41 6.27
CA ASN A 255 10.86 -14.63 6.67
C ASN A 255 11.99 -15.55 7.20
N TYR A 256 13.00 -15.02 7.88
CA TYR A 256 14.17 -15.82 8.31
C TYR A 256 13.80 -16.99 9.25
N GLU A 257 12.96 -16.73 10.26
CA GLU A 257 12.66 -17.64 11.38
C GLU A 257 11.16 -17.86 11.60
N TRP A 258 10.30 -17.26 10.76
CA TRP A 258 8.85 -17.38 10.86
C TRP A 258 8.17 -17.41 9.49
N THR A 259 6.98 -18.03 9.45
CA THR A 259 6.08 -18.08 8.29
C THR A 259 4.68 -17.72 8.75
N ASN A 260 4.10 -16.64 8.22
CA ASN A 260 2.82 -16.10 8.68
C ASN A 260 1.72 -16.21 7.63
N TYR A 261 0.66 -16.95 7.94
CA TYR A 261 -0.51 -17.15 7.10
C TYR A 261 -1.66 -16.27 7.58
N ARG A 262 -2.34 -15.58 6.67
CA ARG A 262 -3.35 -14.55 6.96
C ARG A 262 -4.66 -14.84 6.25
N LEU A 263 -5.77 -14.60 6.94
CA LEU A 263 -7.15 -14.87 6.51
C LEU A 263 -8.05 -13.67 6.86
N GLY A 264 -8.90 -13.23 5.93
CA GLY A 264 -9.91 -12.19 6.16
C GLY A 264 -11.25 -12.57 5.50
N ALA A 265 -12.35 -12.48 6.25
CA ALA A 265 -13.66 -12.97 5.82
C ALA A 265 -14.80 -12.10 6.37
N SER A 266 -16.02 -12.24 5.84
CA SER A 266 -17.21 -11.69 6.50
C SER A 266 -17.62 -12.59 7.68
N PRO A 267 -18.30 -12.06 8.73
CA PRO A 267 -18.72 -12.87 9.87
C PRO A 267 -19.56 -14.10 9.50
N ALA A 268 -20.33 -14.02 8.41
CA ALA A 268 -21.19 -15.09 7.92
C ALA A 268 -20.41 -16.28 7.29
N CYS A 269 -19.25 -16.06 6.68
CA CYS A 269 -18.41 -17.14 6.14
C CYS A 269 -17.20 -17.50 7.00
N PHE A 270 -16.91 -16.74 8.07
CA PHE A 270 -15.67 -16.88 8.84
C PHE A 270 -15.46 -18.29 9.41
N LYS A 271 -16.48 -18.94 9.99
CA LYS A 271 -16.34 -20.32 10.51
C LYS A 271 -15.91 -21.32 9.42
N ALA A 272 -16.55 -21.29 8.25
CA ALA A 272 -16.23 -22.18 7.14
C ALA A 272 -14.86 -21.89 6.50
N SER A 273 -14.41 -20.63 6.59
CA SER A 273 -13.10 -20.18 6.14
C SER A 273 -11.99 -20.61 7.12
N LEU A 274 -12.25 -20.49 8.42
CA LEU A 274 -11.32 -20.83 9.49
C LEU A 274 -11.16 -22.35 9.67
N ASP A 275 -12.20 -23.14 9.36
CA ASP A 275 -12.11 -24.61 9.25
C ASP A 275 -11.17 -25.03 8.11
N ARG A 276 -11.32 -24.44 6.91
CA ARG A 276 -10.39 -24.64 5.78
C ARG A 276 -8.96 -24.23 6.13
N PHE A 277 -8.80 -23.11 6.83
CA PHE A 277 -7.51 -22.60 7.31
C PHE A 277 -6.86 -23.53 8.34
N ALA A 278 -7.61 -24.05 9.31
CA ALA A 278 -7.10 -25.05 10.26
C ALA A 278 -6.58 -26.31 9.54
N HIS A 279 -7.33 -26.82 8.54
CA HIS A 279 -6.93 -28.01 7.80
C HIS A 279 -5.67 -27.87 6.93
N MET A 280 -5.20 -26.64 6.65
CA MET A 280 -3.86 -26.40 6.07
C MET A 280 -2.74 -26.91 6.97
N PHE A 281 -2.94 -26.91 8.29
CA PHE A 281 -1.95 -27.31 9.31
C PHE A 281 -2.19 -28.72 9.88
N ILE A 282 -3.35 -29.33 9.59
CA ILE A 282 -3.72 -30.69 10.04
C ILE A 282 -3.40 -31.74 8.98
N SER A 283 -3.82 -31.50 7.73
CA SER A 283 -3.71 -32.49 6.65
C SER A 283 -3.64 -31.85 5.25
N PRO A 284 -2.60 -31.07 4.95
CA PRO A 284 -2.32 -30.60 3.58
C PRO A 284 -2.18 -31.76 2.59
N LEU A 285 -2.42 -31.48 1.30
CA LEU A 285 -2.40 -32.52 0.26
C LEU A 285 -0.98 -32.95 -0.16
N PHE A 286 -0.08 -31.97 -0.32
CA PHE A 286 1.18 -32.13 -1.06
C PHE A 286 0.96 -32.84 -2.40
N ASP A 287 0.06 -32.27 -3.21
CA ASP A 287 -0.25 -32.71 -4.57
C ASP A 287 0.92 -32.40 -5.51
N GLY A 288 1.37 -33.39 -6.29
CA GLY A 288 2.60 -33.31 -7.10
C GLY A 288 2.53 -32.19 -8.13
N ASP A 289 1.50 -32.22 -8.98
CA ASP A 289 1.24 -31.20 -10.01
C ASP A 289 1.14 -29.79 -9.42
N SER A 290 0.57 -29.65 -8.21
CA SER A 290 0.52 -28.35 -7.51
C SER A 290 1.89 -27.88 -7.04
N ILE A 291 2.78 -28.78 -6.63
CA ILE A 291 4.14 -28.43 -6.21
C ILE A 291 4.96 -27.97 -7.43
N GLU A 292 4.90 -28.68 -8.56
CA GLU A 292 5.58 -28.25 -9.79
C GLU A 292 5.08 -26.86 -10.24
N HIS A 293 3.76 -26.65 -10.18
CA HIS A 293 3.14 -25.38 -10.54
C HIS A 293 3.54 -24.22 -9.60
N GLU A 294 3.66 -24.45 -8.29
CA GLU A 294 4.13 -23.42 -7.36
C GLU A 294 5.63 -23.12 -7.47
N VAL A 295 6.46 -24.08 -7.90
CA VAL A 295 7.89 -23.80 -8.18
C VAL A 295 8.04 -22.76 -9.30
N GLU A 296 7.27 -22.85 -10.38
CA GLU A 296 7.28 -21.83 -11.44
C GLU A 296 6.70 -20.49 -10.96
N ALA A 297 5.75 -20.50 -10.02
CA ALA A 297 5.25 -19.27 -9.39
C ALA A 297 6.33 -18.59 -8.52
N VAL A 298 7.06 -19.36 -7.72
CA VAL A 298 8.19 -18.88 -6.90
C VAL A 298 9.35 -18.40 -7.78
N ASP A 299 9.64 -19.08 -8.89
CA ASP A 299 10.65 -18.63 -9.86
C ASP A 299 10.24 -17.32 -10.55
N SER A 300 8.96 -17.16 -10.91
CA SER A 300 8.40 -15.89 -11.41
C SER A 300 8.55 -14.75 -10.39
N GLU A 301 8.33 -15.02 -9.10
CA GLU A 301 8.61 -14.06 -8.02
C GLU A 301 10.10 -13.72 -7.92
N PHE A 302 10.99 -14.71 -7.95
CA PHE A 302 12.43 -14.49 -7.98
C PHE A 302 12.86 -13.60 -9.16
N ARG A 303 12.38 -13.87 -10.38
CA ARG A 303 12.64 -13.05 -11.58
C ARG A 303 12.25 -11.58 -11.37
N ASN A 304 11.09 -11.31 -10.77
CA ASN A 304 10.65 -9.94 -10.45
C ASN A 304 11.60 -9.23 -9.46
N TYR A 305 12.26 -9.97 -8.57
CA TYR A 305 13.17 -9.42 -7.56
C TYR A 305 14.63 -9.26 -8.02
N GLN A 306 15.09 -9.95 -9.08
CA GLN A 306 16.49 -9.90 -9.55
C GLN A 306 17.00 -8.46 -9.80
N LYS A 307 16.11 -7.56 -10.19
CA LYS A 307 16.39 -6.15 -10.51
C LYS A 307 15.98 -5.16 -9.41
N LYS A 308 15.31 -5.60 -8.33
CA LYS A 308 14.91 -4.72 -7.20
C LYS A 308 16.08 -4.58 -6.23
N ASP A 309 16.72 -3.42 -6.18
CA ASP A 309 17.95 -3.22 -5.39
C ASP A 309 17.80 -3.57 -3.90
N SER A 310 16.65 -3.31 -3.26
CA SER A 310 16.45 -3.74 -1.87
C SER A 310 16.48 -5.26 -1.67
N ARG A 311 16.02 -6.06 -2.65
CA ARG A 311 16.15 -7.53 -2.63
C ARG A 311 17.59 -7.96 -2.95
N ARG A 312 18.31 -7.24 -3.83
CA ARG A 312 19.75 -7.45 -4.10
C ARG A 312 20.59 -7.21 -2.83
N MET A 313 20.36 -6.10 -2.12
CA MET A 313 21.02 -5.80 -0.83
C MET A 313 20.67 -6.82 0.25
N LYS A 314 19.37 -7.20 0.40
CA LYS A 314 18.95 -8.24 1.35
C LYS A 314 19.60 -9.61 1.05
N ARG A 315 19.94 -9.92 -0.21
CA ARG A 315 20.75 -11.11 -0.55
C ARG A 315 22.22 -10.92 -0.22
N LEU A 316 22.80 -9.76 -0.54
CA LEU A 316 24.21 -9.43 -0.32
C LEU A 316 24.61 -9.50 1.17
N TYR A 317 23.87 -8.83 2.06
CA TYR A 317 24.11 -8.86 3.50
C TYR A 317 24.10 -10.30 4.05
N ARG A 318 23.20 -11.13 3.54
CA ARG A 318 23.13 -12.54 3.92
C ARG A 318 24.28 -13.37 3.39
N THR A 319 24.81 -13.08 2.19
CA THR A 319 26.06 -13.71 1.69
C THR A 319 27.32 -13.27 2.43
N LEU A 320 27.28 -12.15 3.16
CA LEU A 320 28.35 -11.68 4.05
C LEU A 320 28.27 -12.28 5.46
N SER A 321 27.20 -13.01 5.81
CA SER A 321 27.13 -13.73 7.08
C SER A 321 28.06 -14.95 7.11
N ARG A 322 28.47 -15.39 8.31
CA ARG A 322 29.49 -16.44 8.51
C ARG A 322 29.29 -17.68 7.61
N PRO A 323 30.36 -18.31 7.09
CA PRO A 323 30.26 -19.62 6.43
C PRO A 323 29.51 -20.63 7.31
N GLY A 324 28.58 -21.38 6.71
CA GLY A 324 27.75 -22.37 7.43
C GLY A 324 26.62 -21.81 8.30
N HIS A 325 26.45 -20.49 8.41
CA HIS A 325 25.32 -19.91 9.14
C HIS A 325 24.04 -19.91 8.29
N ASP A 326 22.92 -20.43 8.81
CA ASP A 326 21.68 -20.65 8.03
C ASP A 326 21.12 -19.39 7.36
N LEU A 327 21.35 -18.20 7.96
CA LEU A 327 20.99 -16.92 7.36
C LEU A 327 21.56 -16.76 5.93
N ARG A 328 22.68 -17.40 5.60
CA ARG A 328 23.36 -17.38 4.29
C ARG A 328 22.60 -18.13 3.18
N LYS A 329 21.63 -18.99 3.50
CA LYS A 329 20.81 -19.76 2.53
C LYS A 329 19.98 -18.87 1.60
N PHE A 330 19.61 -19.36 0.42
CA PHE A 330 18.82 -18.58 -0.55
C PHE A 330 17.31 -18.69 -0.30
N SER A 331 16.78 -17.75 0.49
CA SER A 331 15.40 -17.80 1.01
C SER A 331 14.27 -17.79 0.00
N THR A 332 14.42 -17.16 -1.17
CA THR A 332 13.28 -17.04 -2.10
C THR A 332 12.99 -18.39 -2.76
N GLY A 333 14.02 -19.21 -2.97
CA GLY A 333 13.98 -20.29 -3.93
C GLY A 333 13.88 -19.79 -5.37
N ASN A 334 14.14 -20.69 -6.30
CA ASN A 334 13.90 -20.53 -7.73
C ASN A 334 13.70 -21.94 -8.33
N ARG A 335 13.46 -22.05 -9.63
CA ARG A 335 13.29 -23.35 -10.29
C ARG A 335 14.54 -24.26 -10.13
N GLU A 336 15.72 -23.66 -10.18
CA GLU A 336 17.00 -24.35 -10.03
C GLU A 336 17.15 -25.01 -8.65
N THR A 337 16.90 -24.29 -7.54
CA THR A 337 17.06 -24.81 -6.17
C THR A 337 15.90 -25.68 -5.71
N LEU A 338 14.69 -25.51 -6.28
CA LEU A 338 13.49 -26.24 -5.87
C LEU A 338 13.18 -27.46 -6.74
N MET A 339 13.69 -27.52 -7.98
CA MET A 339 13.47 -28.64 -8.90
C MET A 339 14.75 -29.22 -9.48
N ASP A 340 15.53 -28.42 -10.21
CA ASP A 340 16.58 -28.99 -11.07
C ASP A 340 17.78 -29.54 -10.25
N ILE A 341 18.21 -28.85 -9.18
CA ILE A 341 19.23 -29.34 -8.24
C ILE A 341 18.73 -30.57 -7.45
N PRO A 342 17.56 -30.55 -6.77
CA PRO A 342 17.03 -31.74 -6.09
C PRO A 342 16.93 -32.96 -7.02
N LYS A 343 16.40 -32.77 -8.22
CA LYS A 343 16.24 -33.82 -9.24
C LYS A 343 17.59 -34.39 -9.70
N SER A 344 18.62 -33.55 -9.86
CA SER A 344 19.98 -34.01 -10.18
C SER A 344 20.61 -34.89 -9.09
N LYS A 345 20.17 -34.73 -7.83
CA LYS A 345 20.58 -35.52 -6.66
C LYS A 345 19.68 -36.73 -6.40
N GLY A 346 18.65 -36.97 -7.23
CA GLY A 346 17.67 -38.04 -7.03
C GLY A 346 16.65 -37.77 -5.91
N LEU A 347 16.55 -36.53 -5.42
CA LEU A 347 15.59 -36.14 -4.38
C LEU A 347 14.22 -35.85 -5.01
N ASN A 348 13.15 -36.35 -4.39
CA ASN A 348 11.79 -36.03 -4.77
C ASN A 348 11.30 -34.82 -3.97
N ILE A 349 11.13 -33.67 -4.62
CA ILE A 349 10.71 -32.41 -3.98
C ILE A 349 9.42 -32.55 -3.16
N ARG A 350 8.49 -33.41 -3.57
CA ARG A 350 7.25 -33.67 -2.82
C ARG A 350 7.53 -34.36 -1.48
N ASP A 351 8.42 -35.34 -1.47
CA ASP A 351 8.70 -36.13 -0.27
C ASP A 351 9.61 -35.33 0.68
N GLU A 352 10.51 -34.50 0.15
CA GLU A 352 11.25 -33.51 0.96
C GLU A 352 10.34 -32.40 1.52
N MET A 353 9.32 -31.96 0.78
CA MET A 353 8.29 -31.04 1.27
C MET A 353 7.46 -31.63 2.42
N VAL A 354 7.07 -32.92 2.30
CA VAL A 354 6.38 -33.65 3.37
C VAL A 354 7.28 -33.75 4.61
N LYS A 355 8.55 -34.16 4.44
CA LYS A 355 9.53 -34.22 5.54
C LYS A 355 9.75 -32.87 6.20
N PHE A 356 9.86 -31.78 5.43
CA PHE A 356 10.01 -30.43 5.96
C PHE A 356 8.80 -30.02 6.82
N PHE A 357 7.58 -30.22 6.31
CA PHE A 357 6.37 -29.97 7.09
C PHE A 357 6.30 -30.86 8.35
N GLU A 358 6.64 -32.15 8.26
CA GLU A 358 6.62 -33.06 9.41
C GLU A 358 7.70 -32.76 10.44
N ASN A 359 8.88 -32.29 10.04
CA ASN A 359 9.97 -31.93 10.95
C ASN A 359 9.78 -30.57 11.63
N HIS A 360 9.01 -29.64 11.02
CA HIS A 360 8.98 -28.24 11.45
C HIS A 360 7.59 -27.69 11.83
N TYR A 361 6.49 -28.16 11.25
CA TYR A 361 5.15 -27.57 11.47
C TYR A 361 4.42 -28.21 12.67
N SER A 362 4.87 -27.89 13.89
CA SER A 362 4.27 -28.36 15.16
C SER A 362 3.44 -27.29 15.86
N SER A 363 2.30 -27.68 16.46
CA SER A 363 1.39 -26.76 17.16
C SER A 363 2.04 -26.00 18.33
N ASN A 364 3.01 -26.59 19.02
CA ASN A 364 3.72 -25.92 20.12
C ASN A 364 4.63 -24.76 19.69
N VAL A 365 5.02 -24.69 18.41
CA VAL A 365 5.77 -23.56 17.82
C VAL A 365 4.89 -22.63 16.98
N MET A 366 3.56 -22.75 17.11
CA MET A 366 2.57 -21.92 16.41
C MET A 366 1.88 -20.92 17.34
N VAL A 367 1.33 -19.85 16.76
CA VAL A 367 0.47 -18.86 17.41
C VAL A 367 -0.68 -18.46 16.48
N LEU A 368 -1.93 -18.61 16.93
CA LEU A 368 -3.13 -18.25 16.18
C LEU A 368 -3.80 -16.99 16.75
N CYS A 369 -3.77 -15.87 16.05
CA CYS A 369 -4.58 -14.70 16.38
C CYS A 369 -5.90 -14.72 15.60
N ILE A 370 -7.03 -14.41 16.27
CA ILE A 370 -8.37 -14.36 15.70
C ILE A 370 -9.06 -13.07 16.14
N MET A 371 -9.67 -12.34 15.19
CA MET A 371 -10.34 -11.07 15.40
C MET A 371 -11.74 -11.05 14.77
N GLY A 372 -12.72 -10.44 15.44
CA GLY A 372 -14.05 -10.21 14.87
C GLY A 372 -14.99 -9.40 15.78
N PRO A 373 -16.21 -9.05 15.31
CA PRO A 373 -17.22 -8.36 16.11
C PRO A 373 -17.95 -9.25 17.12
N GLN A 374 -17.79 -10.57 17.04
CA GLN A 374 -18.35 -11.52 18.01
C GLN A 374 -17.70 -11.31 19.39
N SER A 375 -18.45 -11.57 20.46
CA SER A 375 -17.94 -11.53 21.84
C SER A 375 -16.83 -12.56 22.07
N VAL A 376 -16.00 -12.34 23.09
CA VAL A 376 -14.85 -13.23 23.37
C VAL A 376 -15.31 -14.67 23.65
N GLY A 377 -16.49 -14.85 24.28
CA GLY A 377 -17.11 -16.17 24.50
C GLY A 377 -17.73 -16.81 23.26
N GLU A 378 -18.00 -16.05 22.20
CA GLU A 378 -18.36 -16.58 20.88
C GLU A 378 -17.11 -16.93 20.06
N LEU A 379 -16.05 -16.11 20.12
CA LEU A 379 -14.76 -16.44 19.51
C LEU A 379 -14.13 -17.69 20.15
N GLU A 380 -14.23 -17.86 21.47
CA GLU A 380 -13.77 -19.08 22.15
C GLU A 380 -14.61 -20.30 21.71
N ARG A 381 -15.94 -20.21 21.72
CA ARG A 381 -16.81 -21.30 21.22
C ARG A 381 -16.58 -21.61 19.74
N LEU A 382 -16.24 -20.61 18.92
CA LEU A 382 -15.84 -20.80 17.52
C LEU A 382 -14.55 -21.63 17.45
N VAL A 383 -13.48 -21.22 18.14
CA VAL A 383 -12.20 -21.94 18.20
C VAL A 383 -12.35 -23.37 18.70
N LEU A 384 -13.12 -23.59 19.76
CA LEU A 384 -13.37 -24.93 20.32
C LEU A 384 -14.31 -25.79 19.48
N SER A 385 -15.00 -25.21 18.49
CA SER A 385 -15.80 -25.93 17.50
C SER A 385 -15.02 -26.28 16.22
N LEU A 386 -13.70 -26.11 16.23
CA LEU A 386 -12.79 -26.40 15.13
C LEU A 386 -11.71 -27.42 15.53
N PRO A 387 -11.18 -28.21 14.58
CA PRO A 387 -10.19 -29.26 14.84
C PRO A 387 -8.75 -28.72 15.09
N LEU A 388 -8.60 -27.53 15.67
CA LEU A 388 -7.30 -26.91 15.98
C LEU A 388 -6.45 -27.73 16.97
N HIS A 389 -7.08 -28.65 17.70
CA HIS A 389 -6.43 -29.62 18.57
C HIS A 389 -5.85 -30.84 17.82
N GLU A 390 -6.25 -31.07 16.57
CA GLU A 390 -5.71 -32.12 15.69
C GLU A 390 -4.36 -31.70 15.05
N ILE A 391 -3.98 -30.42 15.11
CA ILE A 391 -2.67 -29.95 14.64
C ILE A 391 -1.58 -30.64 15.49
N PRO A 392 -0.70 -31.49 14.91
CA PRO A 392 0.13 -32.38 15.72
C PRO A 392 1.17 -31.64 16.55
N ASN A 393 1.21 -31.93 17.85
CA ASN A 393 2.30 -31.50 18.72
C ASN A 393 3.45 -32.51 18.63
N ARG A 394 4.56 -32.08 18.03
CA ARG A 394 5.81 -32.83 17.92
C ARG A 394 6.87 -32.39 18.93
N ASN A 395 6.50 -31.50 19.86
CA ASN A 395 7.34 -30.94 20.94
C ASN A 395 8.66 -30.32 20.43
N LEU A 396 8.58 -29.61 19.31
CA LEU A 396 9.75 -28.98 18.69
C LEU A 396 10.28 -27.85 19.57
N THR A 397 11.60 -27.77 19.71
CA THR A 397 12.26 -26.62 20.33
C THR A 397 12.70 -25.66 19.21
N PRO A 398 12.31 -24.37 19.23
CA PRO A 398 12.84 -23.36 18.33
C PRO A 398 14.36 -23.36 18.31
N LYS A 399 14.97 -23.20 17.12
CA LYS A 399 16.42 -22.99 17.02
C LYS A 399 16.76 -21.61 17.57
N VAL A 400 17.80 -21.54 18.39
CA VAL A 400 18.34 -20.29 18.94
C VAL A 400 19.77 -20.13 18.43
N TYR A 401 20.15 -18.92 18.03
CA TYR A 401 21.50 -18.57 17.59
C TYR A 401 22.20 -17.80 18.72
N GLU A 402 23.06 -18.48 19.47
CA GLU A 402 23.80 -17.87 20.59
C GLU A 402 24.89 -16.88 20.11
N GLU A 403 25.38 -17.07 18.88
CA GLU A 403 26.40 -16.23 18.26
C GLU A 403 25.81 -15.35 17.14
N HIS A 404 26.34 -14.13 16.99
CA HIS A 404 25.95 -13.24 15.89
C HIS A 404 26.43 -13.79 14.56
N TYR A 405 25.57 -13.72 13.54
CA TYR A 405 25.80 -14.13 12.16
C TYR A 405 26.88 -13.32 11.41
N TYR A 406 27.50 -12.34 12.07
CA TYR A 406 28.74 -11.68 11.65
C TYR A 406 29.73 -11.85 12.81
N GLY A 407 30.88 -12.44 12.57
CA GLY A 407 31.95 -12.62 13.55
C GLY A 407 33.00 -11.51 13.47
N PRO A 408 34.16 -11.69 14.13
CA PRO A 408 35.30 -10.78 14.01
C PRO A 408 35.86 -10.67 12.58
N GLU A 409 35.64 -11.67 11.73
CA GLU A 409 36.14 -11.71 10.35
C GLU A 409 35.16 -11.07 9.35
N GLU A 410 33.85 -11.16 9.59
CA GLU A 410 32.80 -10.52 8.77
C GLU A 410 32.49 -9.07 9.19
N THR A 411 33.16 -8.54 10.22
CA THR A 411 32.99 -7.16 10.68
C THR A 411 34.15 -6.25 10.24
N ALA A 412 33.95 -4.93 10.33
CA ALA A 412 34.87 -3.90 9.83
C ALA A 412 35.18 -3.96 8.30
N CYS A 413 34.40 -4.72 7.53
CA CYS A 413 34.48 -4.76 6.07
C CYS A 413 33.86 -3.51 5.41
N ARG A 414 34.38 -3.15 4.22
CA ARG A 414 33.73 -2.24 3.26
C ARG A 414 33.17 -3.07 2.10
N VAL A 415 31.98 -2.71 1.62
CA VAL A 415 31.32 -3.41 0.51
C VAL A 415 30.78 -2.38 -0.48
N ASP A 416 31.50 -2.21 -1.59
CA ASP A 416 31.08 -1.34 -2.69
C ASP A 416 30.09 -2.09 -3.60
N VAL A 417 28.96 -1.46 -3.92
CA VAL A 417 27.84 -2.09 -4.65
C VAL A 417 27.49 -1.27 -5.89
N ILE A 418 27.22 -1.96 -7.00
CA ILE A 418 26.63 -1.37 -8.21
C ILE A 418 25.11 -1.61 -8.17
N PRO A 419 24.29 -0.58 -7.88
CA PRO A 419 22.83 -0.67 -7.96
C PRO A 419 22.35 -0.80 -9.41
N VAL A 420 21.11 -1.22 -9.60
CA VAL A 420 20.40 -1.19 -10.89
C VAL A 420 19.86 0.21 -11.18
N LYS A 421 19.39 0.91 -10.13
CA LYS A 421 19.03 2.32 -10.21
C LYS A 421 20.26 3.22 -10.14
N ASN A 422 20.21 4.35 -10.85
CA ASN A 422 21.07 5.51 -10.69
C ASN A 422 20.80 6.20 -9.34
N GLU A 423 21.22 5.54 -8.26
CA GLU A 423 21.07 5.98 -6.88
C GLU A 423 22.44 5.93 -6.19
N SER A 424 22.59 6.68 -5.10
CA SER A 424 23.83 6.74 -4.33
C SER A 424 23.47 6.75 -2.86
N PHE A 425 23.99 5.76 -2.13
CA PHE A 425 23.75 5.59 -0.71
C PHE A 425 25.04 5.16 -0.01
N LEU A 426 25.05 5.37 1.29
CA LEU A 426 25.96 4.73 2.23
C LEU A 426 25.07 3.89 3.16
N GLU A 427 25.60 2.78 3.66
CA GLU A 427 24.97 2.06 4.77
C GLU A 427 26.05 1.61 5.75
N VAL A 428 25.78 1.76 7.06
CA VAL A 428 26.74 1.46 8.12
C VAL A 428 26.07 0.51 9.10
N ASN A 429 26.31 -0.79 8.92
CA ASN A 429 25.71 -1.84 9.73
C ASN A 429 26.62 -2.23 10.90
N PHE A 430 25.99 -2.46 12.06
CA PHE A 430 26.66 -2.82 13.31
C PHE A 430 26.10 -4.15 13.81
N ALA A 431 26.97 -5.10 14.15
CA ALA A 431 26.56 -6.33 14.81
C ALA A 431 26.18 -6.04 16.27
N THR A 432 25.02 -6.53 16.72
CA THR A 432 24.49 -6.30 18.08
C THR A 432 23.88 -7.57 18.64
N GLN A 433 24.23 -7.96 19.87
CA GLN A 433 23.64 -9.12 20.54
C GLN A 433 22.13 -8.92 20.71
N ASP A 434 21.33 -9.97 20.49
CA ASP A 434 19.93 -9.93 20.88
C ASP A 434 19.80 -9.69 22.40
N CYS A 435 18.77 -8.95 22.80
CA CYS A 435 18.52 -8.57 24.18
C CYS A 435 17.01 -8.65 24.53
N PRO A 436 16.38 -9.85 24.53
CA PRO A 436 14.96 -10.01 24.82
C PRO A 436 14.58 -9.50 26.22
N SER A 437 15.48 -9.65 27.18
CA SER A 437 15.39 -9.10 28.54
C SER A 437 15.21 -7.57 28.59
N HIS A 438 15.65 -6.87 27.54
CA HIS A 438 15.63 -5.43 27.44
C HIS A 438 14.51 -4.87 26.56
N LEU A 439 13.55 -5.68 26.08
CA LEU A 439 12.47 -5.27 25.17
C LEU A 439 11.77 -3.96 25.58
N TYR A 440 11.48 -3.78 26.88
CA TYR A 440 10.84 -2.59 27.43
C TYR A 440 11.77 -1.39 27.63
N SER A 441 13.07 -1.62 27.85
CA SER A 441 14.09 -0.56 27.95
C SER A 441 14.65 -0.14 26.58
N CYS A 442 14.53 -1.00 25.57
CA CYS A 442 14.92 -0.82 24.16
C CYS A 442 16.23 -0.03 23.97
N PRO A 443 17.38 -0.44 24.56
CA PRO A 443 18.61 0.35 24.56
C PRO A 443 19.12 0.66 23.15
N TYR A 444 18.90 -0.24 22.19
CA TYR A 444 19.22 -0.05 20.77
C TYR A 444 18.49 1.14 20.10
N ARG A 445 17.38 1.62 20.68
CA ARG A 445 16.70 2.86 20.26
C ARG A 445 17.50 4.13 20.51
N HIS A 446 18.39 4.10 21.50
CA HIS A 446 19.39 5.15 21.69
C HIS A 446 20.58 5.02 20.73
N ILE A 447 20.60 4.00 19.87
CA ILE A 447 21.61 3.78 18.83
C ILE A 447 21.01 4.02 17.42
N GLN A 448 19.78 3.54 17.16
CA GLN A 448 18.91 3.92 16.02
C GLN A 448 18.27 5.31 16.22
N LEU A 449 19.09 6.36 16.42
CA LEU A 449 18.63 7.60 17.07
C LEU A 449 17.39 8.29 16.45
N ARG A 450 16.51 8.75 17.36
CA ARG A 450 15.24 9.49 17.17
C ARG A 450 14.07 8.75 16.48
N HIS A 451 14.21 7.54 15.93
CA HIS A 451 13.31 7.13 14.84
C HIS A 451 12.14 6.17 15.11
N CYS A 452 12.01 5.54 16.28
CA CYS A 452 10.81 4.75 16.63
C CYS A 452 10.43 4.90 18.11
N PRO A 453 9.20 5.31 18.46
CA PRO A 453 8.60 5.08 19.78
C PRO A 453 8.35 3.58 20.03
N LEU A 454 7.95 3.21 21.25
CA LEU A 454 7.37 1.87 21.47
C LEU A 454 5.94 1.99 20.97
N GLU A 455 5.67 1.42 19.79
CA GLU A 455 4.30 1.27 19.35
C GLU A 455 3.61 0.26 20.27
N GLU A 456 2.91 0.79 21.28
CA GLU A 456 1.60 0.23 21.59
C GLU A 456 0.90 -0.02 20.26
N VAL A 457 0.43 -1.25 20.02
CA VAL A 457 -0.29 -1.64 18.81
C VAL A 457 -1.71 -1.05 18.88
N ALA A 458 -1.76 0.27 18.88
CA ALA A 458 -2.93 1.07 18.60
C ALA A 458 -3.23 0.88 17.12
N PHE A 459 -3.94 -0.21 16.82
CA PHE A 459 -4.67 -0.44 15.57
C PHE A 459 -5.17 0.90 15.04
N LYS A 460 -4.98 1.18 13.73
CA LYS A 460 -5.66 2.32 13.10
C LYS A 460 -7.15 2.15 13.38
N ARG A 461 -7.66 2.96 14.32
CA ARG A 461 -9.03 2.89 14.80
C ARG A 461 -9.90 3.10 13.58
N LYS A 462 -10.81 2.17 13.26
CA LYS A 462 -11.91 2.48 12.34
C LYS A 462 -12.64 3.66 12.96
N VAL A 463 -12.39 4.85 12.41
CA VAL A 463 -12.87 6.11 13.00
C VAL A 463 -14.38 6.05 12.87
N SER A 464 -15.07 5.92 14.01
CA SER A 464 -16.52 5.78 14.00
C SER A 464 -17.11 7.00 13.30
N VAL A 465 -17.95 6.75 12.29
CA VAL A 465 -18.64 7.75 11.47
C VAL A 465 -19.01 8.98 12.29
N ALA A 466 -18.55 10.15 11.84
CA ALA A 466 -18.94 11.40 12.44
C ALA A 466 -20.43 11.67 12.14
N GLU A 467 -21.19 12.05 13.15
CA GLU A 467 -22.64 12.28 13.03
C GLU A 467 -22.92 13.59 12.29
N GLY A 468 -22.86 13.54 10.96
CA GLY A 468 -23.09 14.70 10.10
C GLY A 468 -22.73 14.47 8.63
N MET A 469 -22.48 15.57 7.93
CA MET A 469 -21.84 15.66 6.62
C MET A 469 -20.95 16.92 6.65
N PRO A 470 -19.89 17.02 5.83
CA PRO A 470 -19.10 18.25 5.73
C PRO A 470 -19.99 19.46 5.43
N ARG A 471 -19.85 20.51 6.22
CA ARG A 471 -20.56 21.77 6.02
C ARG A 471 -19.59 22.87 5.57
N LEU A 472 -20.10 23.75 4.72
CA LEU A 472 -19.41 24.93 4.27
C LEU A 472 -19.42 25.99 5.38
N LEU A 473 -18.25 26.44 5.83
CA LEU A 473 -18.11 27.54 6.79
C LEU A 473 -17.88 28.88 6.09
N GLU A 474 -17.04 28.88 5.05
CA GLU A 474 -16.66 30.07 4.29
C GLU A 474 -16.49 29.70 2.82
N SER A 475 -16.94 30.56 1.91
CA SER A 475 -16.56 30.53 0.49
C SER A 475 -16.45 31.96 -0.01
N ASN A 476 -15.32 32.26 -0.64
CA ASN A 476 -15.07 33.48 -1.41
C ASN A 476 -14.21 33.12 -2.64
N ASP A 477 -13.82 34.11 -3.44
CA ASP A 477 -13.13 33.86 -4.72
C ASP A 477 -11.72 33.25 -4.54
N PHE A 478 -11.07 33.47 -3.39
CA PHE A 478 -9.74 32.95 -3.07
C PHE A 478 -9.74 31.65 -2.27
N LYS A 479 -10.79 31.36 -1.48
CA LYS A 479 -10.83 30.17 -0.63
C LYS A 479 -12.22 29.59 -0.37
N ARG A 480 -12.26 28.28 -0.13
CA ARG A 480 -13.41 27.54 0.40
C ARG A 480 -13.02 26.71 1.61
N ILE A 481 -13.87 26.68 2.64
CA ILE A 481 -13.59 25.99 3.91
C ILE A 481 -14.74 25.05 4.28
N TRP A 482 -14.44 23.75 4.24
CA TRP A 482 -15.32 22.67 4.68
C TRP A 482 -14.95 22.19 6.08
N TYR A 483 -15.94 21.84 6.92
CA TYR A 483 -15.75 21.39 8.30
C TYR A 483 -16.63 20.20 8.66
N LEU A 484 -16.09 19.28 9.46
CA LEU A 484 -16.83 18.19 10.10
C LEU A 484 -16.22 17.82 11.46
N GLU A 485 -16.99 17.97 12.53
CA GLU A 485 -16.55 17.65 13.90
C GLU A 485 -16.54 16.13 14.14
N SER A 486 -15.52 15.63 14.84
CA SER A 486 -15.41 14.24 15.29
C SER A 486 -14.63 14.12 16.59
N LYS A 487 -15.36 13.92 17.70
CA LYS A 487 -14.81 13.76 19.06
C LYS A 487 -14.02 12.45 19.28
N ARG A 488 -13.74 11.70 18.21
CA ARG A 488 -13.11 10.37 18.23
C ARG A 488 -11.98 10.18 17.21
N ALA A 489 -11.76 11.17 16.33
CA ALA A 489 -10.71 11.20 15.32
C ALA A 489 -9.49 12.01 15.81
N ASP A 490 -8.34 11.77 15.18
CA ASP A 490 -7.21 12.71 15.22
C ASP A 490 -7.54 13.93 14.35
N GLN A 491 -7.05 15.12 14.72
CA GLN A 491 -7.39 16.34 13.98
C GLN A 491 -6.65 16.37 12.65
N THR A 492 -7.41 16.41 11.56
CA THR A 492 -6.90 16.35 10.19
C THR A 492 -7.31 17.60 9.42
N PHE A 493 -6.37 18.10 8.64
CA PHE A 493 -6.47 19.26 7.76
C PHE A 493 -6.03 18.79 6.37
N HIS A 494 -6.92 18.86 5.40
CA HIS A 494 -6.59 18.71 3.98
C HIS A 494 -6.66 20.07 3.30
N ALA A 495 -5.73 20.33 2.38
CA ALA A 495 -5.72 21.54 1.58
C ALA A 495 -5.44 21.19 0.12
N LEU A 496 -6.19 21.82 -0.79
CA LEU A 496 -5.95 21.84 -2.21
C LEU A 496 -5.69 23.28 -2.63
N LEU A 497 -4.51 23.54 -3.19
CA LEU A 497 -4.18 24.79 -3.87
C LEU A 497 -4.27 24.54 -5.38
N ASP A 498 -5.29 25.07 -6.02
CA ASP A 498 -5.36 25.12 -7.48
C ASP A 498 -4.46 26.27 -7.96
N LEU A 499 -3.47 25.95 -8.80
CA LEU A 499 -2.51 26.89 -9.35
C LEU A 499 -2.45 26.65 -10.87
N PRO A 500 -3.00 27.52 -11.74
CA PRO A 500 -3.07 27.26 -13.18
C PRO A 500 -1.70 27.41 -13.86
N GLU A 501 -0.87 28.36 -13.41
CA GLU A 501 0.41 28.71 -14.04
C GLU A 501 1.43 27.55 -14.03
N VAL A 502 1.25 26.56 -13.14
CA VAL A 502 2.10 25.37 -13.04
C VAL A 502 1.79 24.31 -14.10
N ALA A 503 0.65 24.41 -14.79
CA ALA A 503 0.17 23.43 -15.75
C ALA A 503 0.59 23.73 -17.20
N VAL A 504 1.14 24.93 -17.45
CA VAL A 504 1.38 25.49 -18.80
C VAL A 504 2.33 24.66 -19.64
N ASP A 505 3.42 24.15 -19.05
CA ASP A 505 4.48 23.44 -19.76
C ASP A 505 5.19 22.41 -18.83
N PRO A 506 5.98 21.45 -19.36
CA PRO A 506 6.67 20.46 -18.52
C PRO A 506 7.78 21.07 -17.64
N GLN A 507 8.29 22.25 -17.96
CA GLN A 507 9.31 22.93 -17.17
C GLN A 507 8.74 23.56 -15.89
N ASN A 508 7.56 24.18 -15.96
CA ASN A 508 6.81 24.63 -14.78
C ASN A 508 6.43 23.45 -13.87
N GLN A 509 6.10 22.29 -14.44
CA GLN A 509 5.88 21.05 -13.68
C GLN A 509 7.16 20.49 -13.02
N VAL A 510 8.33 20.63 -13.65
CA VAL A 510 9.62 20.33 -12.99
C VAL A 510 9.88 21.32 -11.86
N MET A 511 9.66 22.63 -12.07
CA MET A 511 9.89 23.66 -11.05
C MET A 511 8.96 23.52 -9.85
N LEU A 512 7.69 23.11 -10.05
CA LEU A 512 6.78 22.73 -8.97
C LEU A 512 7.28 21.53 -8.14
N GLN A 513 7.82 20.51 -8.80
CA GLN A 513 8.43 19.35 -8.14
C GLN A 513 9.72 19.73 -7.38
N LEU A 514 10.50 20.70 -7.88
CA LEU A 514 11.68 21.21 -7.18
C LEU A 514 11.30 22.11 -5.99
N PHE A 515 10.32 22.99 -6.14
CA PHE A 515 9.77 23.82 -5.07
C PHE A 515 9.34 22.95 -3.88
N THR A 516 8.49 21.96 -4.13
CA THR A 516 8.01 21.02 -3.10
C THR A 516 9.15 20.22 -2.47
N LYS A 517 10.13 19.74 -3.26
CA LYS A 517 11.29 19.00 -2.73
C LYS A 517 12.24 19.86 -1.90
N CYS A 518 12.48 21.12 -2.28
CA CYS A 518 13.29 22.04 -1.49
C CYS A 518 12.57 22.40 -0.18
N PHE A 519 11.26 22.65 -0.23
CA PHE A 519 10.44 22.94 0.95
C PHE A 519 10.40 21.76 1.94
N GLU A 520 10.17 20.54 1.47
CA GLU A 520 10.21 19.33 2.30
C GLU A 520 11.59 19.07 2.91
N HIS A 521 12.67 19.45 2.21
CA HIS A 521 14.05 19.29 2.69
C HIS A 521 14.43 20.35 3.73
N GLN A 522 14.19 21.64 3.45
CA GLN A 522 14.53 22.74 4.35
C GLN A 522 13.66 22.73 5.62
N THR A 523 12.34 22.52 5.49
CA THR A 523 11.43 22.39 6.66
C THR A 523 11.45 21.00 7.30
N ARG A 524 12.49 20.18 7.05
CA ARG A 524 12.55 18.81 7.58
C ARG A 524 12.76 18.79 9.09
N GLU A 525 13.67 19.61 9.60
CA GLU A 525 14.06 19.60 11.02
C GLU A 525 13.00 20.26 11.90
N ASP A 526 12.50 21.44 11.51
CA ASP A 526 11.44 22.20 12.20
C ASP A 526 10.23 21.33 12.61
N PHE A 527 9.83 20.42 11.73
CA PHE A 527 8.65 19.58 11.88
C PHE A 527 9.00 18.09 12.16
N CYS A 528 10.25 17.78 12.50
CA CYS A 528 10.71 16.40 12.73
C CYS A 528 10.27 15.86 14.11
N ASP A 529 10.42 16.67 15.16
CA ASP A 529 10.26 16.22 16.55
C ASP A 529 8.78 16.06 16.99
N ALA A 530 7.83 16.38 16.10
CA ALA A 530 6.40 16.17 16.31
C ALA A 530 5.93 14.70 16.23
N LYS A 531 6.83 13.73 16.00
CA LYS A 531 6.48 12.29 15.94
C LYS A 531 5.85 11.76 17.23
N GLY A 532 6.21 12.30 18.40
CA GLY A 532 5.56 11.96 19.67
C GLY A 532 4.07 12.33 19.72
N ALA A 533 3.63 13.30 18.92
CA ALA A 533 2.24 13.73 18.77
C ALA A 533 1.50 13.03 17.62
N ARG A 534 2.16 12.08 16.94
CA ARG A 534 1.74 11.49 15.64
C ARG A 534 1.33 12.58 14.63
N LEU A 535 2.24 13.52 14.36
CA LEU A 535 2.12 14.41 13.21
C LEU A 535 2.45 13.63 11.92
N GLU A 536 1.44 13.39 11.09
CA GLU A 536 1.60 12.98 9.69
C GLU A 536 1.45 14.24 8.80
N LYS A 537 2.44 14.54 7.95
CA LYS A 537 2.40 15.68 7.00
C LYS A 537 2.87 15.27 5.61
N SER A 538 2.29 15.86 4.55
CA SER A 538 2.75 15.70 3.16
C SER A 538 2.38 16.91 2.28
N VAL A 539 3.18 17.15 1.24
CA VAL A 539 2.90 18.13 0.16
C VAL A 539 3.17 17.46 -1.17
N THR A 540 2.11 17.17 -1.93
CA THR A 540 2.17 16.43 -3.19
C THR A 540 1.84 17.37 -4.36
N PRO A 541 2.74 17.54 -5.35
CA PRO A 541 2.42 18.27 -6.57
C PRO A 541 1.42 17.50 -7.44
N ARG A 542 0.48 18.22 -8.06
CA ARG A 542 -0.48 17.74 -9.07
C ARG A 542 -0.25 18.45 -10.41
N CYS A 543 -0.90 17.96 -11.46
CA CYS A 543 -0.95 18.63 -12.77
C CYS A 543 -1.42 20.09 -12.70
N ARG A 544 -2.26 20.45 -11.71
CA ARG A 544 -2.80 21.82 -11.51
C ARG A 544 -2.64 22.34 -10.07
N GLY A 545 -1.45 22.21 -9.47
CA GLY A 545 -1.13 22.84 -8.18
C GLY A 545 -0.69 21.85 -7.08
N LEU A 546 -1.07 22.10 -5.82
CA LEU A 546 -0.58 21.35 -4.66
C LEU A 546 -1.71 20.70 -3.84
N LYS A 547 -1.51 19.44 -3.44
CA LYS A 547 -2.34 18.68 -2.49
C LYS A 547 -1.57 18.54 -1.18
N LEU A 548 -2.18 18.91 -0.06
CA LEU A 548 -1.59 18.80 1.27
C LEU A 548 -2.46 17.96 2.19
N SER A 549 -1.80 17.20 3.06
CA SER A 549 -2.43 16.46 4.15
C SER A 549 -1.62 16.68 5.42
N PHE A 550 -2.31 17.00 6.51
CA PHE A 550 -1.75 17.19 7.84
C PHE A 550 -2.69 16.56 8.86
N SER A 551 -2.23 15.57 9.63
CA SER A 551 -3.02 14.94 10.69
C SER A 551 -2.22 14.91 12.00
N VAL A 552 -2.86 15.29 13.11
CA VAL A 552 -2.22 15.42 14.43
C VAL A 552 -3.16 14.98 15.56
N ARG A 553 -2.65 14.16 16.47
CA ARG A 553 -3.43 13.66 17.63
C ARG A 553 -3.51 14.67 18.78
N VAL A 554 -2.50 15.54 18.91
CA VAL A 554 -2.40 16.51 20.00
C VAL A 554 -3.08 17.81 19.59
N ARG A 555 -4.29 18.06 20.10
CA ARG A 555 -5.10 19.26 19.82
C ARG A 555 -4.31 20.57 19.94
N ASN A 556 -3.46 20.70 20.97
CA ASN A 556 -2.68 21.93 21.19
C ASN A 556 -1.66 22.22 20.07
N MET A 557 -1.31 21.24 19.23
CA MET A 557 -0.38 21.39 18.10
C MET A 557 -1.07 21.75 16.77
N CYS A 558 -2.38 22.09 16.78
CA CYS A 558 -3.08 22.49 15.55
C CYS A 558 -2.55 23.79 14.93
N HIS A 559 -1.91 24.68 15.71
CA HIS A 559 -1.20 25.86 15.18
C HIS A 559 -0.03 25.48 14.25
N VAL A 560 0.58 24.31 14.43
CA VAL A 560 1.69 23.82 13.60
C VAL A 560 1.27 23.64 12.14
N PHE A 561 -0.02 23.41 11.85
CA PHE A 561 -0.55 23.43 10.48
C PHE A 561 -0.54 24.84 9.87
N VAL A 562 -0.95 25.84 10.66
CA VAL A 562 -0.95 27.25 10.25
C VAL A 562 0.47 27.71 9.94
N ASP A 563 1.43 27.40 10.81
CA ASP A 563 2.83 27.77 10.61
C ASP A 563 3.49 26.99 9.45
N TYR A 564 3.02 25.77 9.17
CA TYR A 564 3.43 25.01 7.98
C TYR A 564 2.92 25.67 6.68
N MET A 565 1.65 26.09 6.66
CA MET A 565 1.07 26.81 5.52
C MET A 565 1.73 28.18 5.32
N ARG A 566 1.98 28.95 6.39
CA ARG A 566 2.70 30.23 6.33
C ARG A 566 4.10 30.07 5.73
N ARG A 567 4.87 29.07 6.22
CA ARG A 567 6.21 28.77 5.69
C ARG A 567 6.19 28.28 4.24
N LEU A 568 5.13 27.61 3.79
CA LEU A 568 4.97 27.20 2.38
C LEU A 568 4.74 28.42 1.47
N LEU A 569 3.83 29.31 1.86
CA LEU A 569 3.47 30.49 1.07
C LEU A 569 4.61 31.52 1.00
N ALA A 570 5.41 31.62 2.06
CA ALA A 570 6.61 32.47 2.15
C ALA A 570 7.92 31.67 1.95
N PHE A 571 7.91 30.57 1.19
CA PHE A 571 9.09 29.73 1.01
C PHE A 571 10.09 30.29 -0.01
N GLU A 572 11.33 30.50 0.43
CA GLU A 572 12.48 30.81 -0.42
C GLU A 572 13.45 29.60 -0.48
N PRO A 573 13.76 29.05 -1.68
CA PRO A 573 14.65 27.90 -1.80
C PRO A 573 16.12 28.29 -1.62
N GLU A 574 16.89 27.45 -0.92
CA GLU A 574 18.35 27.59 -0.86
C GLU A 574 19.02 26.98 -2.10
N ARG A 575 19.96 27.70 -2.73
CA ARG A 575 20.70 27.20 -3.90
C ARG A 575 21.36 25.83 -3.68
N ARG A 576 21.99 25.63 -2.51
CA ARG A 576 22.61 24.33 -2.13
C ARG A 576 21.59 23.19 -2.10
N VAL A 577 20.37 23.46 -1.62
CA VAL A 577 19.29 22.47 -1.57
C VAL A 577 18.72 22.24 -2.96
N PHE A 578 18.52 23.30 -3.75
CA PHE A 578 18.12 23.22 -5.16
C PHE A 578 19.05 22.31 -5.97
N ASP A 579 20.37 22.50 -5.88
CA ASP A 579 21.33 21.69 -6.64
C ASP A 579 21.23 20.19 -6.28
N ILE A 580 21.04 19.87 -5.00
CA ILE A 580 20.84 18.49 -4.50
C ILE A 580 19.50 17.91 -4.97
N GLN A 581 18.41 18.67 -4.88
CA GLN A 581 17.07 18.20 -5.26
C GLN A 581 16.90 18.10 -6.78
N LEU A 582 17.58 18.94 -7.57
CA LEU A 582 17.60 18.85 -9.03
C LEU A 582 18.31 17.59 -9.53
N ASP A 583 19.47 17.26 -8.95
CA ASP A 583 20.16 16.01 -9.22
C ASP A 583 19.31 14.79 -8.81
N ALA A 584 18.73 14.81 -7.60
CA ALA A 584 17.86 13.73 -7.13
C ALA A 584 16.60 13.56 -7.98
N LEU A 585 15.99 14.66 -8.46
CA LEU A 585 14.80 14.63 -9.32
C LEU A 585 15.13 14.09 -10.72
N ARG A 586 16.26 14.52 -11.31
CA ARG A 586 16.76 13.98 -12.58
C ARG A 586 17.03 12.49 -12.48
N ARG A 587 17.74 12.04 -11.45
CA ARG A 587 17.97 10.60 -11.19
C ARG A 587 16.67 9.83 -10.98
N LYS A 588 15.67 10.39 -10.29
CA LYS A 588 14.34 9.78 -10.17
C LYS A 588 13.64 9.59 -11.53
N MET A 589 13.78 10.54 -12.45
CA MET A 589 13.17 10.45 -13.81
C MET A 589 13.93 9.46 -14.71
N ASP A 590 15.27 9.47 -14.66
CA ASP A 590 16.17 8.52 -15.32
C ASP A 590 15.88 7.06 -14.87
N ASN A 591 15.63 6.87 -13.58
CA ASN A 591 15.30 5.58 -12.97
C ASN A 591 13.93 4.99 -13.36
N PHE A 592 13.11 5.65 -14.20
CA PHE A 592 11.81 5.14 -14.63
C PHE A 592 11.91 3.73 -15.26
N ASN A 593 12.88 3.50 -16.15
CA ASN A 593 13.08 2.19 -16.78
C ASN A 593 13.49 1.08 -15.79
N ALA A 594 13.93 1.44 -14.58
CA ALA A 594 14.30 0.53 -13.51
C ALA A 594 13.21 0.34 -12.43
N GLU A 595 12.11 1.11 -12.48
CA GLU A 595 10.85 0.76 -11.79
C GLU A 595 10.29 -0.55 -12.39
N GLN A 596 9.42 -1.27 -11.68
CA GLN A 596 8.87 -2.54 -12.18
C GLN A 596 8.02 -2.33 -13.46
N PRO A 597 7.97 -3.29 -14.39
CA PRO A 597 7.14 -3.17 -15.59
C PRO A 597 5.66 -2.81 -15.33
N TYR A 598 5.06 -3.27 -14.23
CA TYR A 598 3.73 -2.84 -13.81
C TYR A 598 3.69 -1.37 -13.36
N GLU A 599 4.70 -0.88 -12.65
CA GLU A 599 4.79 0.51 -12.18
C GLU A 599 4.94 1.45 -13.37
N GLN A 600 5.74 1.06 -14.36
CA GLN A 600 5.86 1.75 -15.64
C GLN A 600 4.49 1.78 -16.37
N GLY A 601 3.83 0.63 -16.53
CA GLY A 601 2.55 0.53 -17.24
C GLY A 601 1.40 1.28 -16.55
N GLU A 602 1.29 1.16 -15.23
CA GLU A 602 0.25 1.83 -14.42
C GLU A 602 0.41 3.36 -14.47
N ARG A 603 1.63 3.86 -14.60
CA ARG A 603 1.97 5.29 -14.65
C ARG A 603 1.92 5.87 -16.07
N LEU A 604 2.22 5.06 -17.08
CA LEU A 604 1.99 5.39 -18.47
C LEU A 604 0.49 5.48 -18.80
N LEU A 605 -0.37 4.69 -18.15
CA LEU A 605 -1.83 4.82 -18.29
C LEU A 605 -2.32 6.21 -17.84
N GLU A 606 -1.80 6.73 -16.73
CA GLU A 606 -2.08 8.09 -16.25
C GLU A 606 -1.56 9.16 -17.22
N TYR A 607 -0.33 9.00 -17.73
CA TYR A 607 0.21 9.90 -18.75
C TYR A 607 -0.62 9.91 -20.06
N VAL A 608 -1.08 8.74 -20.52
CA VAL A 608 -1.89 8.59 -21.75
C VAL A 608 -3.27 9.24 -21.59
N LEU A 609 -3.92 9.07 -20.45
CA LEU A 609 -5.32 9.48 -20.27
C LEU A 609 -5.51 10.88 -19.66
N THR A 610 -4.57 11.43 -18.89
CA THR A 610 -4.78 12.72 -18.21
C THR A 610 -4.41 13.92 -19.09
N GLU A 611 -5.32 14.91 -19.13
CA GLU A 611 -5.13 16.23 -19.75
C GLU A 611 -3.96 16.98 -19.08
N GLY A 612 -3.05 17.54 -19.88
CA GLY A 612 -1.82 18.19 -19.36
C GLY A 612 -0.82 17.24 -18.68
N GLY A 613 -1.02 15.91 -18.76
CA GLY A 613 -0.06 14.93 -18.28
C GLY A 613 1.19 14.86 -19.17
N TRP A 614 2.38 15.04 -18.57
CA TRP A 614 3.69 14.98 -19.24
C TRP A 614 4.42 13.66 -18.94
N SER A 615 5.17 13.13 -19.92
CA SER A 615 6.00 11.94 -19.72
C SER A 615 7.27 12.24 -18.92
N HIS A 616 7.82 11.23 -18.25
CA HIS A 616 9.11 11.30 -17.54
C HIS A 616 10.25 11.75 -18.44
N ARG A 617 10.18 11.40 -19.73
CA ARG A 617 11.12 11.87 -20.75
C ARG A 617 10.99 13.38 -21.00
N GLN A 618 9.77 13.88 -21.26
CA GLN A 618 9.54 15.32 -21.45
C GLN A 618 9.96 16.13 -20.20
N LEU A 619 9.68 15.61 -18.99
CA LEU A 619 10.10 16.23 -17.74
C LEU A 619 11.62 16.19 -17.55
N LEU A 620 12.30 15.09 -17.89
CA LEU A 620 13.76 14.98 -17.82
C LEU A 620 14.45 15.92 -18.81
N GLU A 621 13.98 15.98 -20.06
CA GLU A 621 14.45 16.90 -21.10
C GLU A 621 14.22 18.36 -20.69
N ALA A 622 13.02 18.71 -20.21
CA ALA A 622 12.69 20.03 -19.69
C ALA A 622 13.55 20.43 -18.47
N SER A 623 13.88 19.47 -17.59
CA SER A 623 14.76 19.71 -16.44
C SER A 623 16.14 20.22 -16.84
N GLY A 624 16.61 19.93 -18.06
CA GLY A 624 17.91 20.36 -18.56
C GLY A 624 18.09 21.88 -18.61
N SER A 625 17.01 22.64 -18.77
CA SER A 625 17.02 24.11 -18.85
C SER A 625 16.51 24.83 -17.59
N VAL A 626 16.29 24.09 -16.50
CA VAL A 626 15.92 24.66 -15.19
C VAL A 626 17.18 25.08 -14.44
N THR A 627 17.20 26.31 -13.93
CA THR A 627 18.27 26.84 -13.06
C THR A 627 17.67 27.36 -11.75
N PHE A 628 18.52 27.68 -10.78
CA PHE A 628 18.09 28.22 -9.48
C PHE A 628 17.37 29.56 -9.65
N GLU A 629 17.94 30.41 -10.51
CA GLU A 629 17.45 31.74 -10.82
C GLU A 629 16.03 31.66 -11.43
N ARG A 630 15.81 30.74 -12.38
CA ARG A 630 14.49 30.50 -12.98
C ARG A 630 13.46 29.93 -11.99
N LEU A 631 13.88 29.13 -11.01
CA LEU A 631 12.98 28.70 -9.92
C LEU A 631 12.54 29.89 -9.04
N VAL A 632 13.47 30.79 -8.72
CA VAL A 632 13.17 32.00 -7.93
C VAL A 632 12.24 32.95 -8.70
N GLU A 633 12.44 33.12 -10.01
CA GLU A 633 11.53 33.87 -10.89
C GLU A 633 10.15 33.21 -11.02
N PHE A 634 10.08 31.87 -11.05
CA PHE A 634 8.84 31.11 -11.16
C PHE A 634 7.97 31.17 -9.89
N ILE A 635 8.54 31.27 -8.69
CA ILE A 635 7.76 31.21 -7.43
C ILE A 635 6.70 32.33 -7.33
N PRO A 636 7.01 33.63 -7.58
CA PRO A 636 6.00 34.68 -7.66
C PRO A 636 4.95 34.44 -8.75
N THR A 637 5.35 33.90 -9.91
CA THR A 637 4.43 33.57 -11.01
C THR A 637 3.46 32.46 -10.62
N MET A 638 3.95 31.38 -9.99
CA MET A 638 3.16 30.27 -9.46
C MET A 638 2.10 30.74 -8.45
N TRP A 639 2.41 31.74 -7.63
CA TRP A 639 1.47 32.33 -6.67
C TRP A 639 0.59 33.45 -7.23
N SER A 640 0.80 33.88 -8.48
CA SER A 640 0.08 35.03 -9.05
C SER A 640 -1.42 34.80 -9.25
N ALA A 641 -1.85 33.53 -9.31
CA ALA A 641 -3.25 33.12 -9.44
C ALA A 641 -3.49 31.87 -8.60
N LEU A 642 -4.42 31.92 -7.63
CA LEU A 642 -4.66 30.78 -6.74
C LEU A 642 -6.10 30.67 -6.23
N HIS A 643 -6.51 29.44 -5.91
CA HIS A 643 -7.66 29.17 -5.04
C HIS A 643 -7.29 28.10 -4.01
N LEU A 644 -7.71 28.28 -2.76
CA LEU A 644 -7.44 27.38 -1.64
C LEU A 644 -8.72 26.70 -1.13
N GLU A 645 -8.86 25.40 -1.38
CA GLU A 645 -9.96 24.59 -0.84
C GLU A 645 -9.47 23.75 0.36
N LEU A 646 -10.04 24.02 1.54
CA LEU A 646 -9.71 23.41 2.82
C LEU A 646 -10.80 22.45 3.29
N PHE A 647 -10.41 21.32 3.89
CA PHE A 647 -11.32 20.44 4.62
C PHE A 647 -10.74 20.09 6.00
N MET A 648 -11.50 20.45 7.04
CA MET A 648 -11.11 20.27 8.43
C MET A 648 -11.97 19.19 9.09
N TYR A 649 -11.33 18.14 9.59
CA TYR A 649 -12.00 16.98 10.19
C TYR A 649 -11.37 16.61 11.53
N GLY A 650 -12.14 16.63 12.63
CA GLY A 650 -11.66 16.12 13.92
C GLY A 650 -12.18 16.82 15.17
N SER A 651 -11.33 16.83 16.20
CA SER A 651 -11.70 17.21 17.58
C SER A 651 -11.82 18.71 17.90
N LEU A 652 -11.44 19.60 16.97
CA LEU A 652 -11.61 21.05 17.12
C LEU A 652 -13.06 21.47 16.89
N ALA A 653 -13.50 22.50 17.61
CA ALA A 653 -14.76 23.19 17.36
C ALA A 653 -14.66 24.19 16.20
N GLU A 654 -15.80 24.58 15.64
CA GLU A 654 -15.93 25.53 14.52
C GLU A 654 -15.20 26.85 14.76
N ASN A 655 -15.33 27.43 15.95
CA ASN A 655 -14.70 28.71 16.29
C ASN A 655 -13.17 28.61 16.36
N GLU A 656 -12.63 27.48 16.83
CA GLU A 656 -11.18 27.21 16.79
C GLU A 656 -10.70 27.04 15.34
N VAL A 657 -11.46 26.34 14.51
CA VAL A 657 -11.14 26.17 13.08
C VAL A 657 -11.20 27.51 12.34
N MET A 658 -12.23 28.33 12.54
CA MET A 658 -12.32 29.65 11.91
C MET A 658 -11.21 30.60 12.37
N GLN A 659 -10.79 30.52 13.64
CA GLN A 659 -9.61 31.25 14.12
C GLN A 659 -8.35 30.80 13.36
N LEU A 660 -8.02 29.50 13.37
CA LEU A 660 -6.86 28.95 12.65
C LEU A 660 -6.90 29.26 11.14
N CYS A 661 -8.07 29.24 10.51
CA CYS A 661 -8.22 29.55 9.09
C CYS A 661 -8.07 31.03 8.74
N SER A 662 -8.44 31.96 9.64
CA SER A 662 -8.19 33.39 9.46
C SER A 662 -6.71 33.76 9.58
N GLU A 663 -5.92 32.87 10.19
CA GLU A 663 -4.48 33.00 10.39
C GLU A 663 -3.61 32.47 9.23
N ILE A 664 -4.17 31.68 8.30
CA ILE A 664 -3.46 31.06 7.16
C ILE A 664 -3.38 31.98 5.95
N LEU A 665 -4.52 32.54 5.54
CA LEU A 665 -4.62 33.54 4.47
C LEU A 665 -5.27 34.81 5.03
N PRO A 666 -4.55 35.93 5.11
CA PRO A 666 -5.16 37.25 5.25
C PRO A 666 -6.19 37.47 4.15
N ALA A 667 -7.29 38.18 4.45
CA ALA A 667 -8.39 38.40 3.52
C ALA A 667 -8.01 39.17 2.24
N ASN A 668 -6.84 39.81 2.22
CA ASN A 668 -6.15 40.30 1.03
C ASN A 668 -4.70 39.78 1.07
N ASN A 669 -4.33 38.85 0.18
CA ASN A 669 -2.96 38.33 0.14
C ASN A 669 -2.21 38.83 -1.12
N SER A 670 -1.31 39.79 -0.91
CA SER A 670 -0.09 40.02 -1.71
C SER A 670 -0.20 39.94 -3.25
N GLY A 671 -1.24 40.52 -3.85
CA GLY A 671 -1.31 40.76 -5.30
C GLY A 671 -1.68 39.56 -6.18
N ALA A 672 -2.04 38.42 -5.59
CA ALA A 672 -2.60 37.30 -6.35
C ALA A 672 -4.01 37.62 -6.88
N ARG A 673 -4.35 37.15 -8.09
CA ARG A 673 -5.72 37.16 -8.62
C ARG A 673 -6.50 35.92 -8.15
N PRO A 674 -7.82 36.01 -7.95
CA PRO A 674 -8.66 34.82 -7.82
C PRO A 674 -8.75 34.07 -9.16
N LEU A 675 -9.14 32.79 -9.10
CA LEU A 675 -9.38 31.97 -10.28
C LEU A 675 -10.78 32.20 -10.85
N SER A 676 -10.89 32.23 -12.17
CA SER A 676 -12.17 32.26 -12.89
C SER A 676 -12.97 30.96 -12.71
N SER A 677 -14.27 31.00 -13.05
CA SER A 677 -15.16 29.82 -13.04
C SER A 677 -14.67 28.66 -13.91
N ASP A 678 -13.86 28.93 -14.92
CA ASP A 678 -13.29 27.93 -15.83
C ASP A 678 -11.94 27.41 -15.34
N GLU A 679 -11.14 28.25 -14.69
CA GLU A 679 -9.91 27.83 -14.02
C GLU A 679 -10.17 26.99 -12.76
N LEU A 680 -11.31 27.18 -12.10
CA LEU A 680 -11.74 26.37 -10.96
C LEU A 680 -12.19 24.96 -11.35
N LYS A 681 -12.39 24.65 -12.65
CA LYS A 681 -12.78 23.31 -13.11
C LYS A 681 -11.61 22.32 -12.90
N PRO A 682 -11.89 21.07 -12.48
CA PRO A 682 -10.87 20.03 -12.45
C PRO A 682 -10.37 19.74 -13.89
N PRO A 683 -9.16 19.15 -14.04
CA PRO A 683 -8.70 18.65 -15.33
C PRO A 683 -9.63 17.54 -15.85
N ARG A 684 -9.52 17.23 -17.14
CA ARG A 684 -10.27 16.15 -17.80
C ARG A 684 -9.40 14.89 -17.92
N GLU A 685 -10.05 13.74 -18.07
CA GLU A 685 -9.42 12.61 -18.77
C GLU A 685 -9.87 12.62 -20.23
N VAL A 686 -9.02 12.08 -21.08
CA VAL A 686 -9.32 11.51 -22.40
C VAL A 686 -10.56 10.62 -22.31
N GLN A 687 -11.63 10.98 -23.03
CA GLN A 687 -12.71 10.05 -23.31
C GLN A 687 -12.25 9.09 -24.40
N ILE A 688 -11.87 7.87 -24.03
CA ILE A 688 -11.36 6.87 -24.97
C ILE A 688 -12.44 6.63 -26.03
N PRO A 689 -12.14 6.70 -27.35
CA PRO A 689 -13.16 6.50 -28.37
C PRO A 689 -13.73 5.08 -28.33
N ALA A 690 -14.88 4.88 -28.98
CA ALA A 690 -15.42 3.53 -29.17
C ALA A 690 -14.39 2.68 -29.95
N GLY A 691 -14.05 1.50 -29.42
CA GLY A 691 -13.04 0.61 -30.00
C GLY A 691 -12.01 0.10 -28.98
N SER A 692 -10.85 -0.31 -29.51
CA SER A 692 -9.73 -0.83 -28.73
C SER A 692 -8.41 -0.24 -29.23
N TYR A 693 -7.63 0.31 -28.31
CA TYR A 693 -6.37 0.99 -28.60
C TYR A 693 -5.24 0.42 -27.75
N PHE A 694 -3.99 0.55 -28.19
CA PHE A 694 -2.82 0.20 -27.37
C PHE A 694 -1.69 1.22 -27.47
N TYR A 695 -0.90 1.32 -26.41
CA TYR A 695 0.34 2.11 -26.36
C TYR A 695 1.51 1.20 -26.01
N GLU A 696 2.53 1.15 -26.87
CA GLU A 696 3.71 0.29 -26.69
C GLU A 696 4.89 1.05 -26.09
N HIS A 697 5.46 0.52 -25.01
CA HIS A 697 6.64 1.05 -24.35
C HIS A 697 7.76 0.02 -24.26
N LYS A 698 8.99 0.43 -24.60
CA LYS A 698 10.18 -0.43 -24.62
C LYS A 698 11.18 0.02 -23.56
N GLN A 699 11.31 -0.79 -22.51
CA GLN A 699 12.26 -0.57 -21.40
C GLN A 699 13.54 -1.40 -21.55
N SER A 700 14.57 -1.06 -20.76
CA SER A 700 15.95 -1.51 -20.95
C SER A 700 16.54 -2.35 -19.79
N VAL A 701 15.75 -2.73 -18.78
CA VAL A 701 16.24 -3.29 -17.50
C VAL A 701 15.73 -4.70 -17.21
N HIS A 702 14.47 -4.99 -17.50
CA HIS A 702 13.74 -6.19 -17.03
C HIS A 702 13.46 -7.20 -18.13
N SER A 703 13.67 -8.48 -17.82
CA SER A 703 13.34 -9.62 -18.69
C SER A 703 11.85 -9.97 -18.73
N ASN A 704 11.07 -9.42 -17.80
CA ASN A 704 9.61 -9.56 -17.77
C ASN A 704 8.96 -8.38 -18.50
N SER A 705 7.84 -8.65 -19.16
CA SER A 705 6.94 -7.67 -19.75
C SER A 705 5.80 -7.35 -18.78
N CYS A 706 4.98 -6.35 -19.10
CA CYS A 706 3.68 -6.16 -18.47
C CYS A 706 2.63 -5.66 -19.47
N ILE A 707 1.38 -6.08 -19.27
CA ILE A 707 0.22 -5.40 -19.83
C ILE A 707 -0.64 -4.78 -18.71
N VAL A 708 -1.05 -3.54 -18.91
CA VAL A 708 -2.11 -2.87 -18.13
C VAL A 708 -3.28 -2.64 -19.08
N PHE A 709 -4.25 -3.53 -18.99
CA PHE A 709 -5.47 -3.56 -19.81
C PHE A 709 -6.56 -2.75 -19.10
N PHE A 710 -7.00 -1.65 -19.70
CA PHE A 710 -7.97 -0.73 -19.09
C PHE A 710 -9.22 -0.54 -19.96
N LEU A 711 -10.39 -0.76 -19.35
CA LEU A 711 -11.70 -0.50 -19.93
C LEU A 711 -12.35 0.67 -19.20
N GLN A 712 -12.40 1.83 -19.86
CA GLN A 712 -13.07 3.03 -19.34
C GLN A 712 -14.58 2.81 -19.31
N VAL A 713 -15.22 3.21 -18.20
CA VAL A 713 -16.67 3.10 -18.03
C VAL A 713 -17.31 4.46 -17.83
N GLY A 714 -16.67 5.35 -17.06
CA GLY A 714 -17.15 6.70 -16.78
C GLY A 714 -17.15 7.04 -15.28
N GLY A 715 -17.84 8.11 -14.91
CA GLY A 715 -17.89 8.65 -13.54
C GLY A 715 -19.26 8.62 -12.86
N ASP A 716 -20.30 8.09 -13.51
CA ASP A 716 -21.67 8.13 -13.00
C ASP A 716 -21.96 7.06 -11.92
N ILE A 717 -22.95 7.36 -11.07
CA ILE A 717 -23.29 6.54 -9.90
C ILE A 717 -23.73 5.12 -10.30
N HIS A 718 -24.41 4.94 -11.44
CA HIS A 718 -24.91 3.64 -11.88
C HIS A 718 -23.77 2.75 -12.37
N SER A 719 -22.94 3.26 -13.29
CA SER A 719 -21.73 2.58 -13.79
C SER A 719 -20.77 2.19 -12.67
N VAL A 720 -20.50 3.10 -11.73
CA VAL A 720 -19.62 2.83 -10.57
C VAL A 720 -20.24 1.77 -9.64
N THR A 721 -21.56 1.78 -9.46
CA THR A 721 -22.29 0.74 -8.69
C THR A 721 -22.20 -0.65 -9.34
N LEU A 722 -22.08 -0.74 -10.66
CA LEU A 722 -21.92 -1.99 -11.42
C LEU A 722 -20.46 -2.47 -11.44
N LEU A 723 -19.53 -1.57 -11.73
CA LEU A 723 -18.11 -1.84 -11.91
C LEU A 723 -17.43 -2.43 -10.67
N TYR A 724 -17.68 -1.87 -9.48
CA TYR A 724 -16.99 -2.30 -8.26
C TYR A 724 -17.32 -3.75 -7.85
N PRO A 725 -18.60 -4.18 -7.80
CA PRO A 725 -18.96 -5.59 -7.63
C PRO A 725 -18.43 -6.49 -8.75
N LEU A 726 -18.42 -6.03 -10.01
CA LEU A 726 -17.89 -6.81 -11.14
C LEU A 726 -16.40 -7.14 -10.94
N ALA A 727 -15.57 -6.12 -10.72
CA ALA A 727 -14.14 -6.29 -10.54
C ALA A 727 -13.82 -7.21 -9.34
N LEU A 728 -14.57 -7.07 -8.25
CA LEU A 728 -14.46 -7.94 -7.07
C LEU A 728 -14.81 -9.41 -7.38
N MET A 729 -15.84 -9.66 -8.19
CA MET A 729 -16.20 -11.01 -8.67
C MET A 729 -15.13 -11.58 -9.62
N MET A 730 -14.49 -10.74 -10.43
CA MET A 730 -13.46 -11.14 -11.40
C MET A 730 -12.09 -11.42 -10.78
N ARG A 731 -11.73 -10.75 -9.68
CA ARG A 731 -10.41 -10.85 -9.04
C ARG A 731 -9.95 -12.28 -8.76
N VAL A 732 -10.88 -13.15 -8.32
CA VAL A 732 -10.59 -14.56 -8.04
C VAL A 732 -10.45 -15.38 -9.33
N PRO A 733 -11.43 -15.44 -10.25
CA PRO A 733 -11.28 -16.14 -11.52
C PRO A 733 -10.13 -15.64 -12.41
N ALA A 734 -9.77 -14.36 -12.35
CA ALA A 734 -8.61 -13.83 -13.06
C ALA A 734 -7.29 -14.42 -12.52
N SER A 735 -7.12 -14.45 -11.20
CA SER A 735 -5.95 -15.09 -10.57
C SER A 735 -5.96 -16.62 -10.70
N ASP A 736 -7.13 -17.25 -10.77
CA ASP A 736 -7.26 -18.70 -10.97
C ASP A 736 -6.92 -19.09 -12.41
N THR A 737 -7.36 -18.32 -13.41
CA THR A 737 -7.07 -18.56 -14.83
C THR A 737 -5.67 -18.08 -15.22
N LEU A 738 -5.44 -16.77 -15.19
CA LEU A 738 -4.25 -16.15 -15.80
C LEU A 738 -2.95 -16.43 -15.02
N ARG A 739 -3.03 -16.62 -13.70
CA ARG A 739 -1.89 -17.05 -12.85
C ARG A 739 -1.91 -18.55 -12.60
N ALA A 740 -2.96 -19.10 -11.96
CA ALA A 740 -2.93 -20.47 -11.42
C ALA A 740 -3.31 -21.60 -12.40
N LYS A 741 -3.51 -21.30 -13.69
CA LYS A 741 -3.70 -22.29 -14.77
C LYS A 741 -2.81 -21.99 -15.97
N GLU A 742 -2.79 -20.73 -16.41
CA GLU A 742 -2.06 -20.30 -17.61
C GLU A 742 -0.64 -19.77 -17.32
N GLN A 743 -0.28 -19.60 -16.04
CA GLN A 743 1.07 -19.22 -15.58
C GLN A 743 1.67 -17.95 -16.23
N LEU A 744 0.82 -17.04 -16.73
CA LEU A 744 1.24 -15.85 -17.50
C LEU A 744 2.10 -14.88 -16.69
N GLY A 745 2.00 -14.93 -15.35
CA GLY A 745 2.83 -14.15 -14.45
C GLY A 745 2.42 -14.26 -12.99
N TYR A 746 3.37 -13.98 -12.08
CA TYR A 746 3.10 -13.93 -10.64
C TYR A 746 2.16 -12.77 -10.26
N ARG A 747 2.35 -11.57 -10.83
CA ARG A 747 1.45 -10.44 -10.60
C ARG A 747 0.32 -10.51 -11.62
N VAL A 748 -0.85 -10.97 -11.17
CA VAL A 748 -2.15 -10.83 -11.85
C VAL A 748 -3.07 -10.07 -10.91
N VAL A 749 -3.56 -8.91 -11.34
CA VAL A 749 -4.52 -8.07 -10.61
C VAL A 749 -5.71 -7.80 -11.51
N ALA A 750 -6.93 -7.85 -10.97
CA ALA A 750 -8.13 -7.37 -11.62
C ALA A 750 -8.95 -6.55 -10.61
N GLU A 751 -9.18 -5.28 -10.92
CA GLU A 751 -9.74 -4.30 -9.98
C GLU A 751 -10.46 -3.14 -10.69
N ALA A 752 -11.24 -2.36 -9.93
CA ALA A 752 -11.85 -1.13 -10.41
C ALA A 752 -10.93 0.05 -10.07
N ARG A 753 -10.28 0.63 -11.09
CA ARG A 753 -9.39 1.78 -10.94
C ARG A 753 -10.18 3.08 -11.06
N THR A 754 -9.77 4.10 -10.31
CA THR A 754 -10.33 5.45 -10.31
C THR A 754 -9.19 6.46 -10.47
N PHE A 755 -9.32 7.41 -11.39
CA PHE A 755 -8.37 8.52 -11.52
C PHE A 755 -8.68 9.62 -10.48
N GLU A 756 -7.69 9.96 -9.65
CA GLU A 756 -7.93 10.80 -8.45
C GLU A 756 -8.36 12.24 -8.77
N CYS A 757 -7.88 12.81 -9.88
CA CYS A 757 -8.14 14.22 -10.20
C CYS A 757 -9.51 14.47 -10.86
N THR A 758 -10.17 13.41 -11.33
CA THR A 758 -11.24 13.50 -12.34
C THR A 758 -12.46 12.62 -12.05
N ASN A 759 -12.34 11.65 -11.13
CA ASN A 759 -13.39 10.67 -10.83
C ASN A 759 -13.85 9.86 -12.06
N VAL A 760 -12.97 9.59 -13.02
CA VAL A 760 -13.21 8.61 -14.07
C VAL A 760 -12.85 7.21 -13.54
N HIS A 761 -13.71 6.23 -13.79
CA HIS A 761 -13.53 4.83 -13.36
C HIS A 761 -13.47 3.88 -14.55
N GLY A 762 -12.76 2.76 -14.35
CA GLY A 762 -12.73 1.67 -15.30
C GLY A 762 -12.25 0.35 -14.71
N LEU A 763 -12.47 -0.73 -15.46
CA LEU A 763 -11.96 -2.06 -15.10
C LEU A 763 -10.51 -2.17 -15.56
N CYS A 764 -9.60 -2.46 -14.62
CA CYS A 764 -8.19 -2.64 -14.88
C CYS A 764 -7.78 -4.09 -14.65
N LEU A 765 -7.12 -4.71 -15.62
CA LEU A 765 -6.43 -5.98 -15.46
C LEU A 765 -4.93 -5.77 -15.74
N THR A 766 -4.09 -6.11 -14.76
CA THR A 766 -2.63 -5.95 -14.84
C THR A 766 -1.95 -7.30 -14.71
N VAL A 767 -1.12 -7.65 -15.69
CA VAL A 767 -0.38 -8.92 -15.74
C VAL A 767 1.09 -8.66 -16.05
N GLN A 768 2.01 -9.11 -15.19
CA GLN A 768 3.47 -9.02 -15.38
C GLN A 768 4.13 -10.41 -15.33
N GLY A 769 4.88 -10.75 -16.37
CA GLY A 769 5.54 -12.07 -16.53
C GLY A 769 6.45 -12.13 -17.76
N PRO A 770 6.90 -13.34 -18.18
CA PRO A 770 7.94 -13.48 -19.22
C PRO A 770 7.41 -13.44 -20.67
N TYR A 771 6.09 -13.52 -20.88
CA TYR A 771 5.44 -13.61 -22.19
C TYR A 771 5.38 -12.26 -22.92
N ASP A 772 5.03 -12.26 -24.21
CA ASP A 772 4.78 -11.01 -24.94
C ASP A 772 3.43 -10.37 -24.53
N PRO A 773 3.36 -9.05 -24.31
CA PRO A 773 2.11 -8.36 -23.96
C PRO A 773 0.95 -8.62 -24.92
N GLU A 774 1.20 -8.82 -26.22
CA GLU A 774 0.16 -9.09 -27.22
C GLU A 774 -0.49 -10.47 -26.99
N PHE A 775 0.31 -11.51 -26.74
CA PHE A 775 -0.19 -12.82 -26.37
C PHE A 775 -0.98 -12.78 -25.05
N VAL A 776 -0.47 -12.07 -24.03
CA VAL A 776 -1.17 -11.93 -22.75
C VAL A 776 -2.49 -11.16 -22.92
N GLU A 777 -2.57 -10.23 -23.87
CA GLU A 777 -3.82 -9.55 -24.25
C GLU A 777 -4.84 -10.52 -24.85
N GLU A 778 -4.43 -11.41 -25.78
CA GLU A 778 -5.30 -12.50 -26.29
C GLU A 778 -5.85 -13.38 -25.15
N ARG A 779 -5.02 -13.68 -24.13
CA ARG A 779 -5.45 -14.45 -22.95
C ARG A 779 -6.43 -13.69 -22.06
N ILE A 780 -6.24 -12.39 -21.87
CA ILE A 780 -7.17 -11.53 -21.12
C ILE A 780 -8.54 -11.49 -21.84
N GLU A 781 -8.58 -11.30 -23.15
CA GLU A 781 -9.82 -11.31 -23.93
C GLU A 781 -10.53 -12.68 -23.85
N ALA A 782 -9.78 -13.78 -23.97
CA ALA A 782 -10.31 -15.13 -23.81
C ALA A 782 -10.85 -15.38 -22.38
N PHE A 783 -10.22 -14.83 -21.35
CA PHE A 783 -10.74 -14.84 -19.98
C PHE A 783 -12.04 -14.03 -19.84
N LEU A 784 -12.13 -12.85 -20.45
CA LEU A 784 -13.35 -12.02 -20.42
C LEU A 784 -14.55 -12.72 -21.07
N GLU A 785 -14.36 -13.36 -22.23
CA GLU A 785 -15.47 -14.08 -22.89
C GLU A 785 -15.90 -15.31 -22.08
N ASN A 786 -14.95 -16.05 -21.49
CA ASN A 786 -15.28 -17.18 -20.60
C ASN A 786 -15.96 -16.73 -19.29
N PHE A 787 -15.54 -15.60 -18.70
CA PHE A 787 -16.13 -15.07 -17.47
C PHE A 787 -17.61 -14.68 -17.65
N LYS A 788 -18.05 -14.34 -18.86
CA LYS A 788 -19.47 -14.16 -19.21
C LYS A 788 -20.31 -15.37 -18.77
N ASN A 789 -19.82 -16.59 -19.04
CA ASN A 789 -20.49 -17.83 -18.65
C ASN A 789 -20.49 -18.03 -17.14
N THR A 790 -19.41 -17.67 -16.44
CA THR A 790 -19.36 -17.66 -14.96
C THR A 790 -20.40 -16.70 -14.37
N LEU A 791 -20.52 -15.49 -14.91
CA LEU A 791 -21.51 -14.50 -14.47
C LEU A 791 -22.94 -14.99 -14.74
N MET A 792 -23.21 -15.57 -15.91
CA MET A 792 -24.51 -16.17 -16.23
C MET A 792 -24.84 -17.39 -15.33
N GLY A 793 -23.87 -18.23 -14.99
CA GLY A 793 -24.05 -19.39 -14.11
C GLY A 793 -24.16 -19.07 -12.61
N MET A 794 -23.72 -17.89 -12.16
CA MET A 794 -23.68 -17.53 -10.73
C MET A 794 -25.07 -17.54 -10.06
N SER A 795 -25.21 -18.16 -8.89
CA SER A 795 -26.46 -18.11 -8.12
C SER A 795 -26.70 -16.72 -7.50
N GLU A 796 -27.97 -16.32 -7.36
CA GLU A 796 -28.35 -15.03 -6.72
C GLU A 796 -27.78 -14.92 -5.30
N ALA A 797 -27.71 -16.04 -4.55
CA ALA A 797 -27.10 -16.10 -3.22
C ALA A 797 -25.58 -15.82 -3.23
N THR A 798 -24.87 -16.10 -4.33
CA THR A 798 -23.45 -15.74 -4.49
C THR A 798 -23.31 -14.30 -4.99
N PHE A 799 -24.14 -13.86 -5.95
CA PHE A 799 -24.20 -12.47 -6.40
C PHE A 799 -24.42 -11.48 -5.22
N ARG A 800 -25.34 -11.81 -4.31
CA ARG A 800 -25.66 -11.01 -3.11
C ARG A 800 -24.50 -10.87 -2.11
N LYS A 801 -23.49 -11.75 -2.12
CA LYS A 801 -22.30 -11.63 -1.24
C LYS A 801 -21.38 -10.49 -1.69
N TYR A 802 -21.15 -10.36 -2.98
CA TYR A 802 -20.22 -9.37 -3.57
C TYR A 802 -20.81 -7.95 -3.60
N ASN A 803 -22.13 -7.82 -3.51
CA ASN A 803 -22.89 -6.57 -3.62
C ASN A 803 -22.91 -5.72 -2.33
N CYS A 804 -22.13 -6.09 -1.30
CA CYS A 804 -22.28 -5.60 0.08
C CYS A 804 -20.95 -5.17 0.74
N LEU A 805 -19.99 -4.60 -0.01
CA LEU A 805 -18.79 -4.01 0.59
C LEU A 805 -19.05 -2.61 1.18
N GLU A 806 -18.47 -2.35 2.34
CA GLU A 806 -18.54 -1.06 3.03
C GLU A 806 -17.16 -0.38 2.98
N ARG A 807 -17.10 0.76 2.29
CA ARG A 807 -15.94 1.68 2.28
C ARG A 807 -15.98 2.62 3.49
N GLU A 808 -14.84 3.21 3.83
CA GLU A 808 -14.75 4.17 4.94
C GLU A 808 -15.23 5.56 4.49
N GLU A 809 -16.12 6.18 5.28
CA GLU A 809 -16.90 7.33 4.81
C GLU A 809 -16.12 8.66 4.76
N TYR A 810 -15.04 8.81 5.55
CA TYR A 810 -14.33 10.08 5.71
C TYR A 810 -13.31 10.37 4.60
N GLU A 811 -12.54 9.38 4.14
CA GLU A 811 -11.66 9.52 2.97
C GLU A 811 -12.46 9.91 1.72
N GLN A 812 -13.71 9.41 1.63
CA GLN A 812 -14.61 9.70 0.53
C GLN A 812 -15.12 11.15 0.55
N TYR A 813 -15.29 11.78 1.72
CA TYR A 813 -15.62 13.21 1.81
C TYR A 813 -14.52 14.10 1.23
N TRP A 814 -13.25 13.81 1.53
CA TRP A 814 -12.14 14.56 0.91
C TRP A 814 -12.13 14.34 -0.61
N LYS A 815 -12.38 13.12 -1.11
CA LYS A 815 -12.42 12.85 -2.56
C LYS A 815 -13.56 13.58 -3.29
N GLU A 816 -14.73 13.74 -2.67
CA GLU A 816 -15.82 14.55 -3.24
C GLU A 816 -15.51 16.06 -3.27
N ILE A 817 -14.65 16.55 -2.37
CA ILE A 817 -14.13 17.93 -2.37
C ILE A 817 -13.02 18.09 -3.42
N GLU A 818 -12.01 17.21 -3.40
CA GLU A 818 -10.85 17.24 -4.30
C GLU A 818 -11.24 17.10 -5.80
N THR A 819 -12.34 16.40 -6.09
CA THR A 819 -12.94 16.29 -7.43
C THR A 819 -14.04 17.31 -7.71
N LYS A 820 -14.30 18.22 -6.76
CA LYS A 820 -15.24 19.36 -6.85
C LYS A 820 -16.69 18.95 -7.17
N ARG A 821 -17.08 17.76 -6.69
CA ARG A 821 -18.42 17.16 -6.86
C ARG A 821 -19.34 17.38 -5.66
N TYR A 822 -18.77 17.49 -4.45
CA TYR A 822 -19.43 17.78 -3.17
C TYR A 822 -20.63 16.87 -2.82
N LEU A 823 -20.73 15.68 -3.41
CA LEU A 823 -21.86 14.77 -3.22
C LEU A 823 -21.66 13.93 -1.96
N PHE A 824 -21.73 14.55 -0.79
CA PHE A 824 -21.41 13.89 0.49
C PHE A 824 -22.34 12.72 0.87
N ASP A 825 -23.50 12.60 0.24
CA ASP A 825 -24.40 11.44 0.37
C ASP A 825 -24.17 10.35 -0.69
N VAL A 826 -23.18 10.49 -1.59
CA VAL A 826 -22.87 9.53 -2.66
C VAL A 826 -22.73 8.10 -2.16
N TYR A 827 -22.17 7.89 -0.96
CA TYR A 827 -22.09 6.56 -0.34
C TYR A 827 -23.48 6.01 0.03
N LYS A 828 -24.39 6.84 0.53
CA LYS A 828 -25.79 6.47 0.82
C LYS A 828 -26.54 6.15 -0.47
N LEU A 829 -26.28 6.89 -1.55
CA LEU A 829 -26.81 6.64 -2.89
C LEU A 829 -26.28 5.32 -3.47
N HIS A 830 -24.96 5.08 -3.47
CA HIS A 830 -24.34 3.81 -3.87
C HIS A 830 -24.86 2.63 -3.06
N ARG A 831 -24.82 2.68 -1.72
CA ARG A 831 -25.30 1.59 -0.85
C ARG A 831 -26.78 1.27 -1.09
N SER A 832 -27.59 2.28 -1.44
CA SER A 832 -28.99 2.10 -1.84
C SER A 832 -29.14 1.54 -3.26
N ALA A 833 -28.25 1.91 -4.19
CA ALA A 833 -28.21 1.37 -5.55
C ALA A 833 -27.75 -0.10 -5.57
N CYS A 834 -26.65 -0.44 -4.89
CA CYS A 834 -26.18 -1.81 -4.66
C CYS A 834 -27.30 -2.71 -4.12
N ARG A 835 -27.98 -2.30 -3.05
CA ARG A 835 -29.12 -3.06 -2.48
C ARG A 835 -30.22 -3.39 -3.51
N ARG A 836 -30.51 -2.46 -4.42
CA ARG A 836 -31.52 -2.63 -5.49
C ARG A 836 -31.00 -3.39 -6.71
N LEU A 837 -29.68 -3.45 -6.90
CA LEU A 837 -29.02 -4.08 -8.05
C LEU A 837 -29.46 -5.54 -8.22
N LYS A 838 -29.72 -5.93 -9.47
CA LYS A 838 -30.06 -7.30 -9.88
C LYS A 838 -28.93 -7.85 -10.72
N LYS A 839 -28.76 -9.17 -10.69
CA LYS A 839 -27.80 -9.89 -11.54
C LYS A 839 -27.95 -9.57 -13.03
N LYS A 840 -29.18 -9.35 -13.52
CA LYS A 840 -29.45 -8.96 -14.91
C LYS A 840 -28.83 -7.60 -15.27
N ASP A 841 -28.89 -6.62 -14.38
CA ASP A 841 -28.34 -5.29 -14.60
C ASP A 841 -26.82 -5.38 -14.82
N LEU A 842 -26.15 -6.26 -14.05
CA LEU A 842 -24.72 -6.54 -14.18
C LEU A 842 -24.35 -7.29 -15.46
N ILE A 843 -25.20 -8.20 -15.95
CA ILE A 843 -25.01 -8.89 -17.23
C ILE A 843 -25.16 -7.91 -18.40
N ASN A 844 -26.24 -7.11 -18.41
CA ASN A 844 -26.46 -6.07 -19.42
C ASN A 844 -25.27 -5.10 -19.50
N PHE A 845 -24.71 -4.70 -18.36
CA PHE A 845 -23.53 -3.85 -18.27
C PHE A 845 -22.27 -4.54 -18.82
N TYR A 846 -22.07 -5.83 -18.52
CA TYR A 846 -20.95 -6.61 -19.03
C TYR A 846 -20.97 -6.70 -20.57
N GLU A 847 -22.14 -7.02 -21.14
CA GLU A 847 -22.35 -7.09 -22.59
C GLU A 847 -22.29 -5.69 -23.25
N GLY A 848 -22.70 -4.63 -22.54
CA GLY A 848 -22.73 -3.26 -23.04
C GLY A 848 -21.44 -2.45 -22.89
N LYS A 849 -20.43 -2.93 -22.14
CA LYS A 849 -19.16 -2.19 -21.93
C LYS A 849 -17.87 -3.01 -21.87
N ILE A 850 -17.92 -4.32 -21.58
CA ILE A 850 -16.73 -5.11 -21.22
C ILE A 850 -16.32 -6.10 -22.32
N VAL A 851 -17.27 -6.81 -22.92
CA VAL A 851 -16.99 -7.83 -23.97
C VAL A 851 -16.39 -7.22 -25.24
N ALA A 852 -15.58 -8.00 -25.96
CA ALA A 852 -14.84 -7.53 -27.13
C ALA A 852 -15.73 -7.06 -28.30
N HIS A 853 -16.92 -7.63 -28.44
CA HIS A 853 -17.87 -7.35 -29.53
C HIS A 853 -18.88 -6.24 -29.21
N SER A 854 -18.59 -5.36 -28.25
CA SER A 854 -19.51 -4.31 -27.82
C SER A 854 -19.17 -2.98 -28.48
N ASP A 855 -20.10 -2.41 -29.27
CA ASP A 855 -19.92 -1.12 -29.97
C ASP A 855 -19.65 0.07 -29.02
N ASN A 856 -19.99 -0.10 -27.73
CA ASN A 856 -19.81 0.90 -26.68
C ASN A 856 -18.52 0.69 -25.85
N ARG A 857 -17.68 -0.28 -26.22
CA ARG A 857 -16.41 -0.58 -25.54
C ARG A 857 -15.40 0.56 -25.72
N GLN A 858 -14.71 0.91 -24.64
CA GLN A 858 -13.74 2.00 -24.59
C GLN A 858 -12.45 1.49 -23.94
N LYS A 859 -11.55 0.90 -24.74
CA LYS A 859 -10.38 0.15 -24.24
C LYS A 859 -9.05 0.81 -24.61
N VAL A 860 -8.14 0.90 -23.64
CA VAL A 860 -6.70 1.19 -23.83
C VAL A 860 -5.86 0.12 -23.14
N SER A 861 -4.90 -0.45 -23.86
CA SER A 861 -3.90 -1.40 -23.32
C SER A 861 -2.51 -0.77 -23.33
N ILE A 862 -1.86 -0.64 -22.16
CA ILE A 862 -0.45 -0.26 -22.08
C ILE A 862 0.40 -1.54 -22.15
N ARG A 863 1.21 -1.69 -23.20
CA ARG A 863 2.09 -2.83 -23.45
C ARG A 863 3.55 -2.45 -23.13
N VAL A 864 4.08 -2.91 -21.99
CA VAL A 864 5.49 -2.73 -21.60
C VAL A 864 6.28 -3.96 -22.02
N CYS A 865 7.08 -3.85 -23.09
CA CYS A 865 7.87 -4.95 -23.64
C CYS A 865 9.03 -5.38 -22.71
N SER A 866 9.46 -6.64 -22.79
CA SER A 866 10.66 -7.13 -22.10
C SER A 866 11.95 -6.84 -22.87
N THR A 867 13.09 -6.81 -22.19
CA THR A 867 14.42 -6.70 -22.85
C THR A 867 14.78 -7.91 -23.69
N THR A 868 14.09 -9.04 -23.48
CA THR A 868 14.41 -10.38 -23.99
C THR A 868 13.34 -10.94 -24.93
N SER A 869 12.44 -10.10 -25.48
CA SER A 869 11.30 -10.51 -26.32
C SER A 869 11.63 -11.67 -27.28
N HIS A 870 11.04 -12.84 -27.01
CA HIS A 870 11.17 -14.02 -27.86
C HIS A 870 10.54 -13.73 -29.22
N LYS A 871 11.38 -13.59 -30.25
CA LYS A 871 10.95 -13.31 -31.63
C LYS A 871 10.04 -14.39 -32.24
N GLU A 872 9.97 -15.55 -31.62
CA GLU A 872 9.30 -16.76 -32.12
C GLU A 872 7.80 -16.82 -31.83
N LEU A 873 7.25 -15.88 -31.04
CA LEU A 873 5.83 -15.85 -30.65
C LEU A 873 5.09 -14.56 -31.05
N ARG A 874 5.45 -13.95 -32.18
CA ARG A 874 4.57 -12.99 -32.85
C ARG A 874 3.41 -13.73 -33.51
N SER A 875 2.20 -13.63 -32.97
CA SER A 875 1.00 -14.07 -33.67
C SER A 875 0.78 -13.23 -34.94
N VAL A 876 0.07 -13.79 -35.92
CA VAL A 876 -0.18 -13.10 -37.20
C VAL A 876 -1.18 -11.96 -36.96
N GLN A 877 -0.89 -10.78 -37.53
CA GLN A 877 -1.74 -9.58 -37.45
C GLN A 877 -3.23 -9.91 -37.57
N LYS A 878 -4.02 -9.47 -36.59
CA LYS A 878 -5.47 -9.41 -36.66
C LYS A 878 -5.94 -7.96 -36.62
N ASN A 879 -6.93 -7.66 -37.44
CA ASN A 879 -7.51 -6.33 -37.58
C ASN A 879 -8.35 -5.97 -36.32
N GLY A 880 -8.31 -4.70 -35.88
CA GLY A 880 -9.26 -4.15 -34.91
C GLY A 880 -8.71 -3.68 -33.56
N ILE A 881 -7.40 -3.51 -33.40
CA ILE A 881 -6.81 -2.77 -32.28
C ILE A 881 -5.80 -1.75 -32.84
N ASP A 882 -6.00 -0.46 -32.55
CA ASP A 882 -5.20 0.62 -33.13
C ASP A 882 -4.04 1.07 -32.23
N GLU A 883 -2.90 1.40 -32.85
CA GLU A 883 -1.68 1.81 -32.15
C GLU A 883 -1.66 3.33 -31.89
N ILE A 884 -1.56 3.73 -30.62
CA ILE A 884 -1.42 5.13 -30.18
C ILE A 884 0.00 5.62 -30.49
N ARG A 885 0.27 5.93 -31.76
CA ARG A 885 1.56 6.46 -32.23
C ARG A 885 1.79 7.93 -31.91
N ASN A 886 0.71 8.71 -31.82
CA ASN A 886 0.74 10.14 -31.50
C ASN A 886 -0.21 10.38 -30.32
N LEU A 887 0.36 10.60 -29.14
CA LEU A 887 -0.41 10.81 -27.91
C LEU A 887 -1.23 12.10 -27.96
N GLU A 888 -0.68 13.19 -28.46
CA GLU A 888 -1.40 14.47 -28.49
C GLU A 888 -2.61 14.40 -29.44
N HIS A 889 -2.45 13.75 -30.60
CA HIS A 889 -3.57 13.50 -31.52
C HIS A 889 -4.66 12.61 -30.90
N PHE A 890 -4.27 11.53 -30.19
CA PHE A 890 -5.20 10.68 -29.45
C PHE A 890 -5.91 11.47 -28.34
N LYS A 891 -5.20 12.32 -27.60
CA LYS A 891 -5.79 13.21 -26.60
C LYS A 891 -6.82 14.17 -27.23
N CYS A 892 -6.49 14.80 -28.37
CA CYS A 892 -7.40 15.71 -29.08
C CYS A 892 -8.67 15.02 -29.60
N ILE A 893 -8.57 13.88 -30.30
CA ILE A 893 -9.76 13.14 -30.79
C ILE A 893 -10.68 12.73 -29.62
N SER A 894 -10.08 12.48 -28.45
CA SER A 894 -10.78 12.14 -27.21
C SER A 894 -11.31 13.32 -26.40
N THR A 895 -11.18 14.55 -26.90
CA THR A 895 -11.92 15.70 -26.36
C THR A 895 -13.24 15.88 -27.10
N PRO A 896 -14.38 16.01 -26.40
CA PRO A 896 -15.65 16.34 -27.03
C PRO A 896 -15.72 17.84 -27.35
N GLU A 897 -14.94 18.27 -28.35
CA GLU A 897 -15.22 19.51 -29.06
C GLU A 897 -16.44 19.34 -29.98
N SER A 898 -16.98 20.47 -30.44
CA SER A 898 -18.23 20.51 -31.22
C SER A 898 -18.13 19.74 -32.52
N VAL A 899 -19.21 19.02 -32.87
CA VAL A 899 -19.45 18.49 -34.22
C VAL A 899 -19.76 19.67 -35.16
N ASP A 900 -18.74 20.46 -35.49
CA ASP A 900 -18.83 21.55 -36.49
C ASP A 900 -17.44 22.12 -36.90
N SER A 901 -16.51 21.26 -37.36
CA SER A 901 -15.43 21.72 -38.27
C SER A 901 -14.76 20.60 -39.08
N MET A 902 -15.13 20.54 -40.37
CA MET A 902 -14.33 20.10 -41.53
C MET A 902 -13.65 18.72 -41.54
N SER A 903 -14.06 17.88 -42.50
CA SER A 903 -13.24 16.79 -43.04
C SER A 903 -12.34 17.30 -44.19
N GLU A 904 -11.08 16.85 -44.23
CA GLU A 904 -10.08 17.38 -45.18
C GLU A 904 -10.15 16.75 -46.60
N ASP A 905 -10.97 15.71 -46.80
CA ASP A 905 -11.09 14.96 -48.06
C ASP A 905 -11.92 15.67 -49.16
N ALA A 906 -12.59 16.78 -48.86
CA ALA A 906 -13.49 17.47 -49.79
C ALA A 906 -12.80 18.18 -50.98
N LEU A 907 -11.46 18.11 -51.07
CA LEU A 907 -10.65 18.92 -51.99
C LEU A 907 -10.04 18.17 -53.19
N ARG A 908 -10.57 16.99 -53.58
CA ARG A 908 -10.18 16.27 -54.81
C ARG A 908 -11.29 15.37 -55.37
N ARG A 909 -12.16 15.93 -56.24
CA ARG A 909 -12.74 15.30 -57.47
C ARG A 909 -13.86 16.17 -58.09
N GLN A 910 -13.65 16.59 -59.34
CA GLN A 910 -14.71 16.64 -60.36
C GLN A 910 -14.77 15.24 -61.01
N PRO A 911 -15.88 14.78 -61.66
CA PRO A 911 -16.64 15.58 -62.65
C PRO A 911 -18.17 15.37 -62.76
N GLU A 912 -18.72 16.08 -63.76
CA GLU A 912 -19.91 15.75 -64.58
C GLU A 912 -21.34 16.03 -64.09
N ARG A 913 -22.27 16.00 -65.05
CA ARG A 913 -23.65 16.54 -65.02
C ARG A 913 -24.67 15.42 -65.24
N CYS A 914 -25.79 15.47 -64.50
CA CYS A 914 -27.16 15.10 -64.90
C CYS A 914 -28.07 15.44 -63.69
N SER A 915 -29.01 16.40 -63.74
CA SER A 915 -30.28 16.51 -64.51
C SER A 915 -31.47 15.81 -63.81
N GLU A 916 -32.45 16.62 -63.38
CA GLU A 916 -33.80 16.25 -62.89
C GLU A 916 -33.85 15.46 -61.56
N GLY A 917 -34.86 15.60 -60.68
CA GLY A 917 -35.96 16.59 -60.67
C GLY A 917 -37.19 16.12 -59.88
N THR A 918 -37.28 16.40 -58.57
CA THR A 918 -38.51 16.18 -57.77
C THR A 918 -38.57 17.12 -56.56
N GLU A 919 -39.77 17.48 -56.09
CA GLU A 919 -39.99 18.61 -55.17
C GLU A 919 -40.54 18.21 -53.78
N LEU A 920 -40.04 18.91 -52.75
CA LEU A 920 -40.79 19.39 -51.55
C LEU A 920 -41.37 18.35 -50.54
N PRO A 921 -41.81 18.75 -49.32
CA PRO A 921 -41.93 20.11 -48.76
C PRO A 921 -41.03 20.43 -47.55
N VAL A 922 -41.10 21.68 -47.09
CA VAL A 922 -40.34 22.26 -45.96
C VAL A 922 -41.28 22.88 -44.94
N GLU A 923 -41.14 22.50 -43.68
CA GLU A 923 -41.60 23.25 -42.49
C GLU A 923 -40.52 23.10 -41.38
N GLY A 924 -40.17 24.11 -40.57
CA GLY A 924 -40.60 25.51 -40.62
C GLY A 924 -40.73 26.19 -39.25
N VAL A 925 -39.64 26.38 -38.50
CA VAL A 925 -39.62 27.24 -37.29
C VAL A 925 -38.30 28.02 -37.20
N GLU A 926 -38.39 29.32 -36.94
CA GLU A 926 -37.26 30.24 -36.82
C GLU A 926 -36.67 30.30 -35.39
N LEU A 927 -35.36 30.53 -35.29
CA LEU A 927 -34.70 30.93 -34.04
C LEU A 927 -34.72 32.46 -33.90
N SER A 928 -35.53 32.97 -32.99
CA SER A 928 -35.51 34.39 -32.58
C SER A 928 -34.70 34.58 -31.31
N VAL A 929 -33.70 35.47 -31.36
CA VAL A 929 -32.84 35.79 -30.22
C VAL A 929 -33.47 36.91 -29.38
N ALA A 930 -33.64 36.67 -28.08
CA ALA A 930 -34.16 37.66 -27.14
C ALA A 930 -33.26 37.73 -25.89
N THR A 931 -32.36 38.72 -25.85
CA THR A 931 -31.62 39.10 -24.64
C THR A 931 -32.49 39.96 -23.72
N PHE A 932 -32.33 39.81 -22.41
CA PHE A 932 -32.95 40.71 -21.42
C PHE A 932 -32.00 41.02 -20.26
N HIS A 933 -32.09 42.25 -19.75
CA HIS A 933 -31.41 42.72 -18.54
C HIS A 933 -32.43 42.90 -17.40
N GLY A 934 -31.95 42.93 -16.14
CA GLY A 934 -32.65 43.65 -15.07
C GLY A 934 -33.10 42.86 -13.84
N THR A 935 -32.16 42.66 -12.90
CA THR A 935 -32.30 42.94 -11.45
C THR A 935 -33.51 42.47 -10.60
N SER A 936 -33.17 42.05 -9.38
CA SER A 936 -33.93 42.11 -8.11
C SER A 936 -34.58 40.83 -7.55
N SER A 937 -33.96 40.36 -6.47
CA SER A 937 -34.52 39.70 -5.27
C SER A 937 -36.01 39.27 -5.26
N LYS A 938 -36.24 37.96 -5.41
CA LYS A 938 -36.94 37.12 -4.42
C LYS A 938 -36.78 35.64 -4.76
N ALA A 939 -36.38 34.82 -3.78
CA ALA A 939 -36.24 33.38 -3.98
C ALA A 939 -37.61 32.68 -4.08
N ARG A 940 -37.74 31.73 -5.01
CA ARG A 940 -38.78 30.70 -5.00
C ARG A 940 -38.18 29.33 -5.27
N LEU A 941 -38.63 28.35 -4.48
CA LEU A 941 -38.18 26.97 -4.52
C LEU A 941 -38.84 26.26 -5.72
N HIS A 942 -38.05 25.72 -6.65
CA HIS A 942 -38.55 24.87 -7.73
C HIS A 942 -38.29 23.40 -7.39
N LEU A 943 -39.30 22.74 -6.80
CA LEU A 943 -39.37 21.29 -6.68
C LEU A 943 -39.65 20.69 -8.06
N ILE A 944 -38.64 20.06 -8.67
CA ILE A 944 -38.80 19.27 -9.89
C ILE A 944 -39.06 17.83 -9.48
N SER A 945 -40.31 17.37 -9.63
CA SER A 945 -40.65 15.95 -9.53
C SER A 945 -40.58 15.28 -10.91
N TYR A 946 -39.95 14.12 -10.98
CA TYR A 946 -39.92 13.30 -12.19
C TYR A 946 -41.12 12.35 -12.21
N SER A 947 -41.90 12.36 -13.28
CA SER A 947 -42.91 11.34 -13.58
C SER A 947 -42.73 10.81 -15.00
N TRP A 948 -42.64 9.48 -15.13
CA TRP A 948 -42.52 8.81 -16.43
C TRP A 948 -43.90 8.44 -17.01
N PRO A 949 -44.05 8.35 -18.34
CA PRO A 949 -45.36 8.29 -18.97
C PRO A 949 -45.96 6.87 -18.99
N ARG A 950 -47.10 6.68 -18.31
CA ARG A 950 -48.27 5.88 -18.74
C ARG A 950 -49.31 5.71 -17.62
N VAL A 951 -50.42 6.45 -17.71
CA VAL A 951 -51.83 6.03 -17.49
C VAL A 951 -52.68 7.27 -17.81
N ARG A 952 -53.87 7.07 -18.38
CA ARG A 952 -54.79 8.14 -18.83
C ARG A 952 -56.06 8.13 -17.98
N ASP A 953 -56.70 9.29 -17.89
CA ASP A 953 -58.13 9.52 -17.57
C ASP A 953 -58.70 8.96 -16.24
N ALA A 954 -58.86 9.83 -15.23
CA ALA A 954 -60.06 9.92 -14.37
C ALA A 954 -60.07 11.17 -13.47
N LEU A 955 -61.25 11.80 -13.31
CA LEU A 955 -61.67 12.76 -12.25
C LEU A 955 -60.78 14.03 -12.05
N ARG A 956 -61.18 15.24 -12.48
CA ARG A 956 -62.34 16.11 -12.11
C ARG A 956 -62.24 16.85 -10.74
N SER A 957 -61.91 18.15 -10.85
CA SER A 957 -62.52 19.29 -10.15
C SER A 957 -62.74 19.27 -8.62
N VAL A 958 -61.95 20.09 -7.90
CA VAL A 958 -62.43 20.93 -6.79
C VAL A 958 -61.81 22.33 -6.94
N THR A 959 -62.63 23.38 -6.81
CA THR A 959 -62.20 24.80 -6.84
C THR A 959 -62.41 25.40 -5.46
N TYR A 960 -61.46 26.20 -4.94
CA TYR A 960 -61.73 27.11 -3.82
C TYR A 960 -61.02 28.46 -3.99
N HIS A 961 -61.62 29.49 -3.40
CA HIS A 961 -61.33 30.90 -3.69
C HIS A 961 -60.23 31.53 -2.83
N MET A 962 -59.75 32.69 -3.30
CA MET A 962 -58.93 33.64 -2.56
C MET A 962 -59.68 34.22 -1.35
N THR A 963 -58.95 34.66 -0.33
CA THR A 963 -59.28 35.89 0.39
C THR A 963 -58.01 36.52 0.97
N SER A 964 -57.88 37.83 0.83
CA SER A 964 -56.77 38.64 1.37
C SER A 964 -57.21 39.36 2.64
N VAL A 965 -56.28 39.55 3.59
CA VAL A 965 -56.45 40.45 4.73
C VAL A 965 -55.16 41.23 4.93
N ASP A 966 -55.22 42.56 4.79
CA ASP A 966 -54.12 43.48 5.07
C ASP A 966 -54.12 43.96 6.52
N VAL A 967 -52.93 44.28 7.07
CA VAL A 967 -52.76 44.99 8.35
C VAL A 967 -51.61 46.02 8.20
N PRO A 968 -51.74 47.29 8.64
CA PRO A 968 -50.91 48.38 8.10
C PRO A 968 -49.81 48.98 9.03
N VAL A 969 -48.73 49.43 8.38
CA VAL A 969 -48.00 50.73 8.51
C VAL A 969 -47.43 51.24 9.87
N ALA A 970 -46.11 51.48 9.87
CA ALA A 970 -45.38 52.69 10.33
C ALA A 970 -43.97 52.65 9.67
N GLU A 971 -43.45 53.61 8.90
CA GLU A 971 -43.08 55.03 9.15
C GLU A 971 -41.93 55.23 10.17
N GLY A 972 -40.88 56.03 9.91
CA GLY A 972 -40.55 56.90 8.75
C GLY A 972 -39.11 57.50 8.80
N ALA A 973 -38.86 58.60 8.05
CA ALA A 973 -37.55 59.30 7.85
C ALA A 973 -36.50 58.56 6.96
N ARG A 974 -35.89 59.04 5.84
CA ARG A 974 -35.77 60.34 5.12
C ARG A 974 -34.93 61.42 5.86
N GLU A 975 -33.94 62.14 5.30
CA GLU A 975 -33.29 62.28 3.94
C GLU A 975 -31.74 62.56 4.08
N ARG A 976 -30.88 63.14 3.20
CA ARG A 976 -30.95 63.80 1.85
C ARG A 976 -29.59 63.87 1.07
N VAL A 977 -29.49 63.15 -0.07
CA VAL A 977 -28.92 63.54 -1.42
C VAL A 977 -27.60 64.35 -1.61
N LYS A 978 -26.68 63.82 -2.46
CA LYS A 978 -25.86 64.43 -3.57
C LYS A 978 -24.75 63.42 -3.98
N ILE A 979 -24.53 62.89 -5.20
CA ILE A 979 -24.72 63.21 -6.64
C ILE A 979 -23.57 64.04 -7.30
N TRP A 980 -23.07 63.52 -8.45
CA TRP A 980 -22.11 63.98 -9.48
C TRP A 980 -20.76 63.23 -9.49
N GLY A 981 -20.25 62.67 -10.62
CA GLY A 981 -20.85 62.41 -11.95
C GLY A 981 -19.81 62.18 -13.08
N SER A 982 -20.15 61.41 -14.13
CA SER A 982 -19.38 61.17 -15.41
C SER A 982 -17.97 60.52 -15.27
N SER A 983 -17.33 59.86 -16.26
CA SER A 983 -17.62 59.34 -17.62
C SER A 983 -16.38 58.55 -18.12
N ALA A 984 -16.34 57.77 -19.21
CA ALA A 984 -17.27 56.88 -19.93
C ALA A 984 -16.53 56.27 -21.16
N ARG A 985 -16.72 54.97 -21.44
CA ARG A 985 -16.23 54.22 -22.64
C ARG A 985 -14.69 54.05 -22.75
N ALA A 986 -14.18 53.07 -23.50
CA ALA A 986 -14.88 52.02 -24.28
C ALA A 986 -14.81 50.66 -23.58
#